data_AF-A0A8S0YVF2-F1
#
_entry.id   AF-A0A8S0YVF2-F1
#
_cell.length_a   1.000
_cell.length_b   1.000
_cell.length_c   1.000
_cell.angle_alpha   90.00
_cell.angle_beta   90.00
_cell.angle_gamma   90.00
#
_symmetry.space_group_name_H-M   'P 1'
#
loop_
_entity.id
_entity.type
_entity.pdbx_description
1 polymer ?
#
loop_
_entity_poly.entity_id
_entity_poly.type
_entity_poly.pdbx_seq_one_letter_code
_entity_poly.pdbx_strand_id
1 'polypeptide(L)'
;MEVVRKNFKDVLPQVSESIEKADYIAIDAEFTGLINGRDVSVFDLPEDYFTRLLAGCSEFMLIQFGLCAFYWDEKRQHYMNDAYNFYLFPRGRPAPERMFLCQSSSLDFLASNGFDFNKLIKEGISYMTESTESRLRDNLTERQISYSNKKDPLRIPDENKQQIEDICKKVKAFIDDKTSDEMEIDRVNAFIRLLLFQELRGRFNDEILVDTKILDNKNRVLKITRRKPDMEMEDHDAVRKRREWDELEDAVGFSRVARMISDSEKLVIGHNMLLDVIHTLNHFFQPLTADYNSFKEFAHCMFPKLIDTKYMSSLPPFKDKLNSSVLQELMATLAEPPFTIPKVGSREGRGYCRRDDKVHEAGYDAYITGLCFLGMHEHLQRMRGEKGSRVVPSSATVKPFLNKLFLAKTARQDSPYINLTGPDPSPSRDHVFHLAFPREWQRNEINQLFSPFGGVLVQFLDDTSALVALDRRDQASDVMRVLSRHSRITLTPYQHYKKSLQRVETPRADPYRLTNATDTKPRPVSSNVSSPRSAQQLPVKVSRPRSNSTSMAAPTLSSPPARKRTSSGVFEVDETEPVPKKTELTRSLSDSPRKKSEAVANGCQKTTDREKSEKKEQVMEKKDQVMVKKEQVMEKKEQVMEKKESNKEKKKSKVADKFDSEAKSNCVTAFKESESWD
;
A
#
# COMPACT_ATOMS: atom_id res chain seq x y z
N MET A 1 0.06 13.77 -9.25
CA MET A 1 -0.90 14.27 -8.25
C MET A 1 -0.56 13.66 -6.90
N GLU A 2 -0.58 14.45 -5.83
CA GLU A 2 -0.37 13.94 -4.47
C GLU A 2 -1.69 13.47 -3.84
N VAL A 3 -1.68 12.28 -3.25
CA VAL A 3 -2.85 11.64 -2.63
C VAL A 3 -2.51 11.23 -1.19
N VAL A 4 -3.32 11.74 -0.27
CA VAL A 4 -3.22 11.58 1.19
C VAL A 4 -4.61 11.28 1.74
N ARG A 5 -4.70 10.82 2.99
CA ARG A 5 -5.95 10.46 3.68
C ARG A 5 -7.04 11.55 3.61
N LYS A 6 -6.68 12.83 3.52
CA LYS A 6 -7.63 13.95 3.40
C LYS A 6 -8.35 14.03 2.05
N ASN A 7 -7.67 13.73 0.93
CA ASN A 7 -8.24 13.86 -0.43
C ASN A 7 -8.49 12.50 -1.10
N PHE A 8 -8.08 11.39 -0.49
CA PHE A 8 -8.21 10.05 -1.05
C PHE A 8 -9.64 9.71 -1.48
N LYS A 9 -10.66 10.03 -0.67
CA LYS A 9 -12.07 9.73 -0.96
C LYS A 9 -12.60 10.47 -2.20
N ASP A 10 -12.13 11.70 -2.43
CA ASP A 10 -12.50 12.55 -3.58
C ASP A 10 -11.70 12.24 -4.85
N VAL A 11 -10.47 11.74 -4.68
CA VAL A 11 -9.56 11.36 -5.78
C VAL A 11 -9.84 9.95 -6.29
N LEU A 12 -10.33 9.03 -5.44
CA LEU A 12 -10.57 7.62 -5.78
C LEU A 12 -11.43 7.39 -7.04
N PRO A 13 -12.52 8.14 -7.33
CA PRO A 13 -13.25 8.02 -8.59
C PRO A 13 -12.41 8.37 -9.83
N GLN A 14 -11.49 9.34 -9.70
CA GLN A 14 -10.59 9.75 -10.78
C GLN A 14 -9.48 8.73 -11.02
N VAL A 15 -9.06 8.03 -9.96
CA VAL A 15 -8.14 6.88 -10.05
C VAL A 15 -8.82 5.72 -10.79
N SER A 16 -10.08 5.39 -10.46
CA SER A 16 -10.86 4.39 -11.21
C SER A 16 -11.00 4.75 -12.70
N GLU A 17 -11.41 5.98 -13.02
CA GLU A 17 -11.46 6.50 -14.41
C GLU A 17 -10.12 6.33 -15.14
N SER A 18 -8.99 6.51 -14.43
CA SER A 18 -7.65 6.43 -14.99
C SER A 18 -7.13 5.01 -15.19
N ILE A 19 -7.45 4.10 -14.28
CA ILE A 19 -7.17 2.66 -14.42
C ILE A 19 -8.02 2.06 -15.55
N GLU A 20 -9.32 2.36 -15.59
CA GLU A 20 -10.26 1.83 -16.58
C GLU A 20 -9.88 2.22 -18.02
N LYS A 21 -9.50 3.49 -18.24
CA LYS A 21 -9.15 4.02 -19.57
C LYS A 21 -7.71 3.73 -20.02
N ALA A 22 -6.84 3.24 -19.13
CA ALA A 22 -5.44 2.97 -19.44
C ALA A 22 -5.29 1.90 -20.54
N ASP A 23 -4.27 2.04 -21.38
CA ASP A 23 -3.76 0.92 -22.19
C ASP A 23 -2.82 0.05 -21.35
N TYR A 24 -1.99 0.71 -20.55
CA TYR A 24 -1.11 0.10 -19.55
C TYR A 24 -0.89 1.07 -18.38
N ILE A 25 -0.41 0.52 -17.27
CA ILE A 25 -0.15 1.21 -16.02
C ILE A 25 1.33 0.98 -15.67
N ALA A 26 2.04 2.02 -15.26
CA ALA A 26 3.35 1.89 -14.63
C ALA A 26 3.22 2.08 -13.11
N ILE A 27 3.99 1.31 -12.34
CA ILE A 27 4.08 1.38 -10.88
C ILE A 27 5.54 1.37 -10.43
N ASP A 28 5.76 1.93 -9.25
CA ASP A 28 7.04 2.07 -8.54
C ASP A 28 6.72 2.37 -7.07
N ALA A 29 7.61 2.12 -6.11
CA ALA A 29 7.31 2.36 -4.69
C ALA A 29 8.53 2.64 -3.80
N GLU A 30 8.32 3.47 -2.78
CA GLU A 30 9.30 3.77 -1.74
C GLU A 30 9.10 2.93 -0.48
N PHE A 31 10.20 2.49 0.14
CA PHE A 31 10.22 1.56 1.27
C PHE A 31 10.97 2.14 2.49
N THR A 32 10.60 1.71 3.71
CA THR A 32 11.37 2.06 4.92
C THR A 32 12.75 1.37 5.01
N GLY A 33 13.01 0.39 4.15
CA GLY A 33 14.28 -0.33 4.00
C GLY A 33 14.17 -1.39 2.91
N LEU A 34 15.30 -1.99 2.52
CA LEU A 34 15.37 -2.91 1.38
C LEU A 34 15.51 -4.37 1.80
N ILE A 35 16.47 -4.68 2.68
CA ILE A 35 16.71 -6.06 3.16
C ILE A 35 17.36 -6.07 4.55
N ASN A 36 16.82 -6.88 5.45
CA ASN A 36 17.33 -7.20 6.78
C ASN A 36 18.06 -8.55 6.74
N GLY A 37 19.12 -8.71 7.53
CA GLY A 37 19.87 -9.98 7.63
C GLY A 37 20.75 -10.30 6.42
N ARG A 38 20.69 -11.54 5.92
CA ARG A 38 21.63 -12.06 4.90
C ARG A 38 21.18 -11.71 3.49
N ASP A 39 22.06 -11.03 2.76
CA ASP A 39 21.82 -10.62 1.38
C ASP A 39 21.68 -11.81 0.39
N VAL A 40 21.00 -11.54 -0.72
CA VAL A 40 20.88 -12.44 -1.88
C VAL A 40 22.20 -12.53 -2.65
N SER A 41 22.58 -13.74 -3.06
CA SER A 41 23.89 -14.09 -3.60
C SER A 41 23.86 -14.37 -5.10
N VAL A 42 25.00 -14.20 -5.77
CA VAL A 42 25.07 -14.23 -7.26
C VAL A 42 24.85 -15.62 -7.87
N PHE A 43 24.84 -16.67 -7.03
CA PHE A 43 24.55 -18.06 -7.42
C PHE A 43 23.33 -18.65 -6.69
N ASP A 44 22.48 -17.82 -6.07
CA ASP A 44 21.20 -18.28 -5.55
C ASP A 44 20.30 -18.71 -6.74
N LEU A 45 19.47 -19.75 -6.59
CA LEU A 45 18.38 -20.01 -7.54
C LEU A 45 17.29 -18.93 -7.42
N PRO A 46 16.40 -18.77 -8.40
CA PRO A 46 15.23 -17.88 -8.30
C PRO A 46 14.38 -18.10 -7.03
N GLU A 47 14.24 -19.35 -6.61
CA GLU A 47 13.62 -19.77 -5.35
C GLU A 47 14.44 -19.35 -4.11
N ASP A 48 15.74 -19.70 -4.08
CA ASP A 48 16.66 -19.29 -3.00
C ASP A 48 16.67 -17.74 -2.83
N TYR A 49 16.60 -17.01 -3.95
CA TYR A 49 16.59 -15.55 -4.02
C TYR A 49 15.27 -14.97 -3.50
N PHE A 50 14.12 -15.50 -3.97
CA PHE A 50 12.80 -15.09 -3.49
C PHE A 50 12.67 -15.27 -1.99
N THR A 51 13.01 -16.46 -1.47
CA THR A 51 12.81 -16.79 -0.06
C THR A 51 13.68 -15.92 0.85
N ARG A 52 14.93 -15.61 0.46
CA ARG A 52 15.76 -14.64 1.20
C ARG A 52 15.25 -13.21 1.10
N LEU A 53 14.83 -12.77 -0.08
CA LEU A 53 14.30 -11.41 -0.26
C LEU A 53 13.02 -11.23 0.58
N LEU A 54 12.08 -12.16 0.51
CA LEU A 54 10.86 -12.14 1.31
C LEU A 54 11.15 -12.10 2.82
N ALA A 55 12.03 -12.99 3.31
CA ALA A 55 12.41 -13.04 4.72
C ALA A 55 13.06 -11.73 5.18
N GLY A 56 13.95 -11.15 4.36
CA GLY A 56 14.65 -9.90 4.69
C GLY A 56 13.82 -8.64 4.47
N CYS A 57 12.80 -8.64 3.62
CA CYS A 57 12.01 -7.42 3.32
C CYS A 57 10.68 -7.32 4.07
N SER A 58 10.09 -8.43 4.53
CA SER A 58 8.71 -8.46 5.07
C SER A 58 8.45 -7.55 6.27
N GLU A 59 9.49 -7.17 7.02
CA GLU A 59 9.39 -6.25 8.16
C GLU A 59 9.39 -4.76 7.77
N PHE A 60 9.78 -4.41 6.54
CA PHE A 60 9.73 -3.03 6.03
C PHE A 60 8.35 -2.67 5.47
N MET A 61 8.04 -1.38 5.48
CA MET A 61 6.80 -0.84 4.94
C MET A 61 7.00 -0.20 3.57
N LEU A 62 6.05 -0.45 2.67
CA LEU A 62 5.81 0.39 1.49
C LEU A 62 5.11 1.67 1.97
N ILE A 63 5.76 2.82 1.81
CA ILE A 63 5.36 4.11 2.40
C ILE A 63 4.90 5.14 1.37
N GLN A 64 5.31 5.02 0.11
CA GLN A 64 4.72 5.74 -1.00
C GLN A 64 4.53 4.78 -2.18
N PHE A 65 3.33 4.77 -2.76
CA PHE A 65 3.04 4.01 -3.97
C PHE A 65 2.88 4.96 -5.16
N GLY A 66 3.69 4.77 -6.19
CA GLY A 66 3.62 5.45 -7.48
C GLY A 66 2.68 4.74 -8.45
N LEU A 67 1.79 5.48 -9.08
CA LEU A 67 0.86 4.95 -10.08
C LEU A 67 0.75 5.91 -11.27
N CYS A 68 1.23 5.51 -12.44
CA CYS A 68 1.12 6.30 -13.67
C CYS A 68 0.31 5.55 -14.74
N ALA A 69 -0.91 6.02 -14.99
CA ALA A 69 -1.82 5.43 -15.98
C ALA A 69 -1.62 6.08 -17.36
N PHE A 70 -1.24 5.28 -18.36
CA PHE A 70 -1.00 5.75 -19.72
C PHE A 70 -2.15 5.36 -20.65
N TYR A 71 -2.67 6.32 -21.40
CA TYR A 71 -3.78 6.13 -22.34
C TYR A 71 -3.55 6.90 -23.64
N TRP A 72 -3.90 6.30 -24.77
CA TRP A 72 -3.79 6.94 -26.07
C TRP A 72 -4.92 7.96 -26.32
N ASP A 73 -4.56 9.18 -26.76
CA ASP A 73 -5.51 10.22 -27.18
C ASP A 73 -5.69 10.20 -28.70
N GLU A 74 -6.80 9.63 -29.18
CA GLU A 74 -7.11 9.52 -30.61
C GLU A 74 -7.22 10.86 -31.33
N LYS A 75 -7.53 11.97 -30.64
CA LYS A 75 -7.60 13.31 -31.25
C LYS A 75 -6.23 13.95 -31.40
N ARG A 76 -5.30 13.62 -30.49
CA ARG A 76 -3.94 14.16 -30.46
C ARG A 76 -2.88 13.22 -31.06
N GLN A 77 -3.25 11.98 -31.36
CA GLN A 77 -2.39 10.92 -31.92
C GLN A 77 -1.08 10.75 -31.12
N HIS A 78 -1.17 10.80 -29.80
CA HIS A 78 -0.07 10.48 -28.89
C HIS A 78 -0.57 10.05 -27.51
N TYR A 79 0.34 9.52 -26.69
CA TYR A 79 0.05 9.07 -25.33
C TYR A 79 -0.19 10.25 -24.38
N MET A 80 -1.10 10.04 -23.43
CA MET A 80 -1.36 10.91 -22.29
C MET A 80 -1.15 10.13 -20.99
N ASN A 81 -0.70 10.81 -19.93
CA ASN A 81 -0.57 10.22 -18.60
C ASN A 81 -1.40 10.98 -17.54
N ASP A 82 -2.02 10.23 -16.62
CA ASP A 82 -2.50 10.72 -15.33
C ASP A 82 -1.75 9.91 -14.24
N ALA A 83 -1.08 10.59 -13.30
CA ALA A 83 -0.12 9.99 -12.36
C ALA A 83 -0.35 10.42 -10.90
N TYR A 84 -0.09 9.51 -9.96
CA TYR A 84 -0.48 9.63 -8.55
C TYR A 84 0.64 9.14 -7.61
N ASN A 85 0.84 9.86 -6.50
CA ASN A 85 1.62 9.43 -5.33
C ASN A 85 0.66 9.18 -4.16
N PHE A 86 0.57 7.95 -3.68
CA PHE A 86 -0.21 7.61 -2.49
C PHE A 86 0.73 7.46 -1.30
N TYR A 87 0.66 8.38 -0.33
CA TYR A 87 1.37 8.21 0.96
C TYR A 87 0.62 7.21 1.83
N LEU A 88 1.27 6.14 2.30
CA LEU A 88 0.63 5.01 2.97
C LEU A 88 1.14 4.83 4.41
N PHE A 89 0.22 4.70 5.37
CA PHE A 89 0.60 4.47 6.77
C PHE A 89 -0.46 3.65 7.52
N PRO A 90 -0.10 2.47 8.09
CA PRO A 90 -1.08 1.59 8.74
C PRO A 90 -1.60 2.21 10.03
N ARG A 91 -2.93 2.17 10.22
CA ARG A 91 -3.61 2.76 11.38
C ARG A 91 -4.14 1.66 12.30
N GLY A 92 -3.62 1.58 13.52
CA GLY A 92 -4.02 0.59 14.55
C GLY A 92 -5.44 0.69 15.11
N ARG A 93 -6.36 1.38 14.42
CA ARG A 93 -7.82 1.36 14.60
C ARG A 93 -8.49 1.72 13.27
N PRO A 94 -9.53 0.99 12.81
CA PRO A 94 -10.03 -0.29 13.31
C PRO A 94 -9.13 -1.51 13.00
N ALA A 95 -8.13 -1.36 12.12
CA ALA A 95 -7.18 -2.44 11.81
C ALA A 95 -6.22 -2.72 12.99
N PRO A 96 -5.54 -3.89 13.02
CA PRO A 96 -4.52 -4.19 14.02
C PRO A 96 -3.35 -3.19 14.02
N GLU A 97 -2.72 -3.02 15.18
CA GLU A 97 -1.46 -2.28 15.29
C GLU A 97 -0.34 -3.04 14.56
N ARG A 98 0.53 -2.31 13.84
CA ARG A 98 1.70 -2.87 13.15
C ARG A 98 2.99 -2.26 13.71
N MET A 99 3.94 -3.11 14.02
CA MET A 99 5.35 -2.75 14.12
C MET A 99 6.00 -2.93 12.74
N PHE A 100 7.07 -2.19 12.47
CA PHE A 100 7.83 -2.23 11.22
C PHE A 100 9.27 -1.79 11.47
N LEU A 101 10.20 -2.22 10.62
CA LEU A 101 11.59 -1.79 10.65
C LEU A 101 11.84 -0.58 9.75
N CYS A 102 12.96 0.09 10.03
CA CYS A 102 13.50 1.19 9.24
C CYS A 102 15.00 0.99 9.05
N GLN A 103 15.47 1.05 7.80
CA GLN A 103 16.88 1.06 7.44
C GLN A 103 17.36 2.51 7.39
N SER A 104 18.35 2.86 8.21
CA SER A 104 18.84 4.25 8.35
C SER A 104 19.25 4.87 7.02
N SER A 105 20.01 4.15 6.19
CA SER A 105 20.44 4.63 4.88
C SER A 105 19.29 4.86 3.89
N SER A 106 18.19 4.10 4.00
CA SER A 106 17.01 4.30 3.15
C SER A 106 16.21 5.53 3.57
N LEU A 107 16.05 5.77 4.89
CA LEU A 107 15.42 6.98 5.39
C LEU A 107 16.24 8.24 5.10
N ASP A 108 17.57 8.16 5.19
CA ASP A 108 18.50 9.26 4.90
C ASP A 108 18.51 9.63 3.40
N PHE A 109 18.49 8.61 2.53
CA PHE A 109 18.32 8.79 1.08
C PHE A 109 16.98 9.45 0.73
N LEU A 110 15.88 8.97 1.31
CA LEU A 110 14.56 9.57 1.11
C LEU A 110 14.48 11.01 1.64
N ALA A 111 15.06 11.28 2.82
CA ALA A 111 15.13 12.63 3.37
C ALA A 111 15.93 13.58 2.47
N SER A 112 17.05 13.10 1.91
CA SER A 112 17.90 13.86 0.98
C SER A 112 17.19 14.22 -0.33
N ASN A 113 16.26 13.37 -0.79
CA ASN A 113 15.40 13.62 -1.94
C ASN A 113 14.09 14.37 -1.58
N GLY A 114 13.96 14.89 -0.36
CA GLY A 114 12.84 15.74 0.05
C GLY A 114 11.57 15.01 0.50
N PHE A 115 11.66 13.72 0.84
CA PHE A 115 10.50 12.93 1.28
C PHE A 115 9.91 13.43 2.60
N ASP A 116 8.61 13.78 2.60
CA ASP A 116 7.92 14.29 3.78
C ASP A 116 7.38 13.18 4.70
N PHE A 117 8.24 12.75 5.65
CA PHE A 117 7.87 11.83 6.73
C PHE A 117 6.80 12.37 7.69
N ASN A 118 6.63 13.70 7.80
CA ASN A 118 5.56 14.28 8.63
C ASN A 118 4.20 14.04 7.96
N LYS A 119 4.11 14.27 6.65
CA LYS A 119 2.93 13.98 5.83
C LYS A 119 2.62 12.49 5.81
N LEU A 120 3.62 11.62 5.65
CA LEU A 120 3.47 10.17 5.77
C LEU A 120 2.73 9.75 7.05
N ILE A 121 3.23 10.16 8.22
CA ILE A 121 2.67 9.71 9.50
C ILE A 121 1.32 10.39 9.78
N LYS A 122 1.21 11.71 9.60
CA LYS A 122 -0.01 12.48 9.93
C LYS A 122 -1.14 12.21 8.95
N GLU A 123 -0.83 12.06 7.67
CA GLU A 123 -1.78 12.10 6.55
C GLU A 123 -1.71 10.89 5.63
N GLY A 124 -0.85 9.91 5.89
CA GLY A 124 -0.85 8.63 5.19
C GLY A 124 -2.20 7.91 5.22
N ILE A 125 -2.54 7.32 4.08
CA ILE A 125 -3.74 6.54 3.81
C ILE A 125 -3.59 5.17 4.49
N SER A 126 -4.65 4.70 5.13
CA SER A 126 -4.68 3.37 5.76
C SER A 126 -4.79 2.26 4.69
N TYR A 127 -4.39 1.05 5.07
CA TYR A 127 -4.53 -0.15 4.24
C TYR A 127 -4.61 -1.40 5.12
N MET A 128 -5.19 -2.47 4.59
CA MET A 128 -5.23 -3.79 5.24
C MET A 128 -5.35 -4.94 4.22
N THR A 129 -5.04 -6.16 4.65
CA THR A 129 -5.26 -7.37 3.85
C THR A 129 -6.75 -7.70 3.74
N GLU A 130 -7.15 -8.42 2.69
CA GLU A 130 -8.52 -8.90 2.49
C GLU A 130 -8.99 -9.78 3.68
N SER A 131 -8.09 -10.63 4.20
CA SER A 131 -8.33 -11.43 5.41
C SER A 131 -8.60 -10.60 6.67
N THR A 132 -7.97 -9.42 6.79
CA THR A 132 -8.23 -8.48 7.89
C THR A 132 -9.56 -7.75 7.68
N GLU A 133 -9.84 -7.34 6.45
CA GLU A 133 -11.05 -6.62 6.08
C GLU A 133 -12.31 -7.46 6.30
N SER A 134 -12.39 -8.67 5.74
CA SER A 134 -13.56 -9.54 5.88
C SER A 134 -13.90 -9.76 7.35
N ARG A 135 -12.90 -10.15 8.16
CA ARG A 135 -13.05 -10.31 9.61
C ARG A 135 -13.53 -9.04 10.30
N LEU A 136 -13.15 -7.84 9.84
CA LEU A 136 -13.64 -6.58 10.41
C LEU A 136 -15.08 -6.24 9.94
N ARG A 137 -15.45 -6.56 8.70
CA ARG A 137 -16.83 -6.42 8.18
C ARG A 137 -17.79 -7.35 8.91
N ASP A 138 -17.38 -8.59 9.16
CA ASP A 138 -18.17 -9.60 9.90
C ASP A 138 -18.38 -9.15 11.36
N ASN A 139 -17.30 -8.85 12.08
CA ASN A 139 -17.34 -8.32 13.46
C ASN A 139 -18.19 -7.04 13.57
N LEU A 140 -18.13 -6.14 12.58
CA LEU A 140 -18.95 -4.93 12.55
C LEU A 140 -20.43 -5.25 12.37
N THR A 141 -20.75 -6.18 11.47
CA THR A 141 -22.12 -6.63 11.19
C THR A 141 -22.73 -7.30 12.43
N GLU A 142 -22.02 -8.25 13.06
CA GLU A 142 -22.44 -8.90 14.31
C GLU A 142 -22.66 -7.88 15.44
N ARG A 143 -21.76 -6.90 15.59
CA ARG A 143 -21.90 -5.84 16.59
C ARG A 143 -23.15 -4.98 16.34
N GLN A 144 -23.44 -4.64 15.08
CA GLN A 144 -24.62 -3.84 14.73
C GLN A 144 -25.93 -4.63 14.86
N ILE A 145 -25.92 -5.96 14.65
CA ILE A 145 -27.03 -6.86 14.98
C ILE A 145 -27.21 -6.92 16.51
N SER A 146 -26.13 -7.06 17.28
CA SER A 146 -26.14 -7.08 18.75
C SER A 146 -26.68 -5.80 19.38
N TYR A 147 -26.51 -4.64 18.73
CA TYR A 147 -27.17 -3.38 19.13
C TYR A 147 -28.64 -3.29 18.72
N SER A 148 -29.05 -3.98 17.65
CA SER A 148 -30.42 -3.93 17.13
C SER A 148 -31.35 -4.91 17.86
N ASN A 149 -30.81 -6.01 18.36
CA ASN A 149 -31.48 -6.88 19.31
C ASN A 149 -31.65 -6.14 20.63
N LYS A 150 -32.86 -5.67 20.92
CA LYS A 150 -33.22 -5.02 22.19
C LYS A 150 -32.83 -5.95 23.35
N LYS A 151 -31.84 -5.53 24.14
CA LYS A 151 -31.61 -6.14 25.46
C LYS A 151 -32.82 -5.84 26.34
N ASP A 152 -33.19 -6.78 27.20
CA ASP A 152 -34.22 -6.56 28.20
C ASP A 152 -33.93 -5.30 29.03
N PRO A 153 -34.94 -4.49 29.38
CA PRO A 153 -34.75 -3.31 30.21
C PRO A 153 -34.01 -3.68 31.49
N LEU A 154 -32.88 -3.00 31.75
CA LEU A 154 -32.09 -3.20 32.96
C LEU A 154 -32.95 -2.83 34.16
N ARG A 155 -33.24 -3.83 35.01
CA ARG A 155 -33.95 -3.62 36.27
C ARG A 155 -33.16 -2.63 37.13
N ILE A 156 -33.77 -1.49 37.42
CA ILE A 156 -33.23 -0.48 38.32
C ILE A 156 -33.08 -1.09 39.73
N PRO A 157 -31.87 -1.07 40.34
CA PRO A 157 -31.71 -1.43 41.74
C PRO A 157 -32.48 -0.45 42.64
N ASP A 158 -33.15 -0.95 43.66
CA ASP A 158 -34.03 -0.12 44.50
C ASP A 158 -33.27 1.03 45.21
N GLU A 159 -31.96 0.86 45.47
CA GLU A 159 -31.03 1.91 45.94
C GLU A 159 -30.91 3.14 45.00
N ASN A 160 -30.99 2.93 43.67
CA ASN A 160 -30.83 4.01 42.69
C ASN A 160 -32.17 4.55 42.17
N LYS A 161 -33.27 3.86 42.50
CA LYS A 161 -34.63 4.13 42.01
C LYS A 161 -35.10 5.55 42.33
N GLN A 162 -34.88 6.00 43.57
CA GLN A 162 -35.26 7.35 44.00
C GLN A 162 -34.49 8.43 43.21
N GLN A 163 -33.17 8.28 43.05
CA GLN A 163 -32.34 9.23 42.32
C GLN A 163 -32.72 9.31 40.83
N ILE A 164 -33.05 8.18 40.20
CA ILE A 164 -33.52 8.13 38.81
C ILE A 164 -34.89 8.81 38.70
N GLU A 165 -35.82 8.52 39.59
CA GLU A 165 -37.16 9.10 39.59
C GLU A 165 -37.15 10.62 39.81
N ASP A 166 -36.29 11.12 40.71
CA ASP A 166 -36.14 12.56 40.95
C ASP A 166 -35.46 13.30 39.79
N ILE A 167 -34.57 12.64 39.04
CA ILE A 167 -34.06 13.18 37.78
C ILE A 167 -35.16 13.17 36.70
N CYS A 168 -35.94 12.09 36.56
CA CYS A 168 -37.08 12.04 35.64
C CYS A 168 -38.12 13.15 35.94
N LYS A 169 -38.37 13.48 37.22
CA LYS A 169 -39.20 14.64 37.61
C LYS A 169 -38.60 15.97 37.16
N LYS A 170 -37.28 16.19 37.34
CA LYS A 170 -36.59 17.39 36.83
C LYS A 170 -36.72 17.51 35.32
N VAL A 171 -36.55 16.41 34.58
CA VAL A 171 -36.73 16.37 33.12
C VAL A 171 -38.15 16.71 32.73
N LYS A 172 -39.16 16.16 33.42
CA LYS A 172 -40.56 16.51 33.16
C LYS A 172 -40.85 17.99 33.45
N ALA A 173 -40.39 18.53 34.58
CA ALA A 173 -40.55 19.95 34.89
C ALA A 173 -39.92 20.85 33.83
N PHE A 174 -38.74 20.48 33.30
CA PHE A 174 -38.13 21.15 32.15
C PHE A 174 -38.97 21.05 30.86
N ILE A 175 -39.60 19.90 30.58
CA ILE A 175 -40.52 19.73 29.46
C ILE A 175 -41.73 20.68 29.62
N ASP A 176 -42.34 20.72 30.81
CA ASP A 176 -43.54 21.50 31.11
C ASP A 176 -43.29 23.03 31.07
N ASP A 177 -42.14 23.50 31.59
CA ASP A 177 -41.82 24.93 31.79
C ASP A 177 -41.55 25.73 30.49
N LYS A 178 -41.06 25.07 29.43
CA LYS A 178 -40.86 25.64 28.07
C LYS A 178 -39.94 26.86 27.94
N THR A 179 -39.31 27.35 29.01
CA THR A 179 -38.41 28.54 28.96
C THR A 179 -37.08 28.31 28.24
N SER A 180 -36.58 27.06 28.24
CA SER A 180 -35.30 26.67 27.62
C SER A 180 -35.47 25.54 26.62
N ASP A 181 -34.67 25.54 25.55
CA ASP A 181 -34.53 24.44 24.60
C ASP A 181 -33.62 23.30 25.12
N GLU A 182 -32.75 23.57 26.09
CA GLU A 182 -31.72 22.62 26.55
C GLU A 182 -31.60 22.56 28.08
N MET A 183 -31.23 21.38 28.59
CA MET A 183 -30.85 21.14 29.98
C MET A 183 -29.70 20.12 30.05
N GLU A 184 -28.78 20.28 30.99
CA GLU A 184 -27.77 19.26 31.30
C GLU A 184 -28.10 18.58 32.64
N ILE A 185 -27.91 17.26 32.71
CA ILE A 185 -27.97 16.52 33.98
C ILE A 185 -26.55 16.53 34.60
N ASP A 186 -26.49 16.86 35.88
CA ASP A 186 -25.29 16.80 36.72
C ASP A 186 -24.51 15.47 36.60
N ARG A 187 -23.25 15.49 37.04
CA ARG A 187 -22.28 14.39 36.89
C ARG A 187 -22.65 13.11 37.65
N VAL A 188 -23.61 12.36 37.11
CA VAL A 188 -23.99 11.00 37.53
C VAL A 188 -22.90 9.97 37.21
N ASN A 189 -22.87 8.87 37.96
CA ASN A 189 -21.97 7.75 37.69
C ASN A 189 -22.35 7.04 36.37
N ALA A 190 -21.45 6.23 35.81
CA ALA A 190 -21.64 5.62 34.50
C ALA A 190 -22.83 4.63 34.43
N PHE A 191 -23.17 3.98 35.54
CA PHE A 191 -24.28 3.02 35.64
C PHE A 191 -25.63 3.73 35.72
N ILE A 192 -25.75 4.74 36.60
CA ILE A 192 -26.93 5.61 36.70
C ILE A 192 -27.15 6.35 35.37
N ARG A 193 -26.09 6.78 34.67
CA ARG A 193 -26.23 7.37 33.33
C ARG A 193 -26.83 6.40 32.32
N LEU A 194 -26.49 5.10 32.39
CA LEU A 194 -27.06 4.08 31.51
C LEU A 194 -28.55 3.85 31.81
N LEU A 195 -28.91 3.74 33.10
CA LEU A 195 -30.31 3.61 33.53
C LEU A 195 -31.15 4.86 33.18
N LEU A 196 -30.60 6.07 33.33
CA LEU A 196 -31.26 7.30 32.88
C LEU A 196 -31.44 7.34 31.36
N PHE A 197 -30.45 6.89 30.59
CA PHE A 197 -30.57 6.84 29.12
C PHE A 197 -31.68 5.86 28.66
N GLN A 198 -31.87 4.76 29.39
CA GLN A 198 -33.00 3.84 29.23
C GLN A 198 -34.33 4.49 29.63
N GLU A 199 -34.45 4.97 30.87
CA GLU A 199 -35.72 5.50 31.40
C GLU A 199 -36.20 6.76 30.69
N LEU A 200 -35.30 7.66 30.32
CA LEU A 200 -35.66 8.91 29.63
C LEU A 200 -36.10 8.64 28.17
N ARG A 201 -35.43 7.72 27.45
CA ARG A 201 -35.93 7.21 26.16
C ARG A 201 -37.23 6.43 26.33
N GLY A 202 -37.42 5.71 27.43
CA GLY A 202 -38.64 4.93 27.69
C GLY A 202 -39.87 5.77 28.04
N ARG A 203 -39.68 6.90 28.74
CA ARG A 203 -40.77 7.74 29.29
C ARG A 203 -41.08 9.00 28.48
N PHE A 204 -40.10 9.55 27.74
CA PHE A 204 -40.20 10.87 27.11
C PHE A 204 -39.72 10.89 25.63
N ASN A 205 -39.70 9.74 24.95
CA ASN A 205 -39.18 9.57 23.58
C ASN A 205 -39.66 10.63 22.57
N ASP A 206 -40.91 11.06 22.72
CA ASP A 206 -41.60 11.92 21.78
C ASP A 206 -41.55 13.41 22.16
N GLU A 207 -40.85 13.74 23.26
CA GLU A 207 -40.74 15.09 23.83
C GLU A 207 -39.29 15.59 23.94
N ILE A 208 -38.30 14.68 24.06
CA ILE A 208 -36.88 15.03 24.23
C ILE A 208 -35.93 14.17 23.40
N LEU A 209 -34.81 14.78 23.01
CA LEU A 209 -33.60 14.10 22.56
C LEU A 209 -32.63 13.97 23.76
N VAL A 210 -32.11 12.77 24.01
CA VAL A 210 -31.13 12.50 25.08
C VAL A 210 -29.79 12.12 24.47
N ASP A 211 -28.75 12.89 24.79
CA ASP A 211 -27.43 12.81 24.16
C ASP A 211 -26.30 12.85 25.21
N THR A 212 -25.06 12.46 24.82
CA THR A 212 -23.90 12.47 25.73
C THR A 212 -22.89 13.55 25.36
N LYS A 213 -22.93 14.68 26.07
CA LYS A 213 -21.96 15.77 25.91
C LYS A 213 -20.65 15.43 26.63
N ILE A 214 -19.52 15.70 25.96
CA ILE A 214 -18.19 15.64 26.57
C ILE A 214 -17.77 17.07 26.93
N LEU A 215 -17.44 17.30 28.19
CA LEU A 215 -16.90 18.58 28.69
C LEU A 215 -15.39 18.66 28.49
N ASP A 216 -14.80 19.85 28.52
CA ASP A 216 -13.36 20.08 28.24
C ASP A 216 -12.43 19.28 29.15
N ASN A 217 -12.87 19.04 30.40
CA ASN A 217 -12.20 18.18 31.38
C ASN A 217 -12.38 16.66 31.12
N LYS A 218 -12.83 16.28 29.91
CA LYS A 218 -13.14 14.92 29.43
C LYS A 218 -14.25 14.18 30.17
N ASN A 219 -14.97 14.81 31.09
CA ASN A 219 -16.15 14.21 31.71
C ASN A 219 -17.33 14.12 30.74
N ARG A 220 -18.21 13.15 30.96
CA ARG A 220 -19.40 12.89 30.14
C ARG A 220 -20.68 13.15 30.94
N VAL A 221 -21.47 14.14 30.54
CA VAL A 221 -22.79 14.47 31.10
C VAL A 221 -23.89 14.09 30.11
N LEU A 222 -25.13 13.99 30.59
CA LEU A 222 -26.28 13.89 29.66
C LEU A 222 -26.74 15.29 29.30
N LYS A 223 -26.86 15.56 28.00
CA LYS A 223 -27.57 16.71 27.46
C LYS A 223 -28.96 16.27 27.07
N ILE A 224 -29.95 17.06 27.45
CA ILE A 224 -31.35 16.90 27.07
C ILE A 224 -31.72 18.10 26.22
N THR A 225 -32.25 17.84 25.02
CA THR A 225 -32.70 18.85 24.07
C THR A 225 -34.19 18.65 23.85
N ARG A 226 -34.98 19.72 23.91
CA ARG A 226 -36.42 19.68 23.63
C ARG A 226 -36.65 19.30 22.16
N ARG A 227 -37.55 18.34 21.91
CA ARG A 227 -37.92 17.95 20.54
C ARG A 227 -38.74 19.07 19.89
N LYS A 228 -38.34 19.51 18.69
CA LYS A 228 -39.09 20.45 17.86
C LYS A 228 -39.72 19.67 16.68
N PRO A 229 -40.94 20.00 16.23
CA PRO A 229 -41.64 19.23 15.21
C PRO A 229 -40.90 19.20 13.87
N ASP A 230 -40.19 20.28 13.54
CA ASP A 230 -39.47 20.46 12.27
C ASP A 230 -38.09 19.76 12.24
N MET A 231 -37.69 19.11 13.34
CA MET A 231 -36.45 18.34 13.41
C MET A 231 -36.68 16.94 12.84
N GLU A 232 -36.36 16.75 11.55
CA GLU A 232 -36.27 15.41 10.97
C GLU A 232 -35.30 14.55 11.80
N MET A 233 -35.80 13.43 12.33
CA MET A 233 -34.92 12.42 12.92
C MET A 233 -34.19 11.68 11.80
N GLU A 234 -32.97 12.12 11.49
CA GLU A 234 -31.97 11.11 11.15
C GLU A 234 -31.92 10.11 12.32
N ASP A 235 -32.20 8.84 12.05
CA ASP A 235 -32.07 7.78 13.05
C ASP A 235 -30.61 7.76 13.54
N HIS A 236 -30.37 8.25 14.76
CA HIS A 236 -29.03 8.35 15.33
C HIS A 236 -28.31 7.00 15.39
N ASP A 237 -29.05 5.89 15.52
CA ASP A 237 -28.47 4.56 15.51
C ASP A 237 -28.15 4.11 14.07
N ALA A 238 -28.90 4.54 13.04
CA ALA A 238 -28.53 4.39 11.62
C ALA A 238 -27.37 5.31 11.20
N VAL A 239 -27.33 6.58 11.63
CA VAL A 239 -26.20 7.49 11.40
C VAL A 239 -24.93 6.94 12.04
N ARG A 240 -25.04 6.43 13.26
CA ARG A 240 -23.93 5.75 13.93
C ARG A 240 -23.50 4.50 13.15
N LYS A 241 -24.43 3.64 12.74
CA LYS A 241 -24.12 2.44 11.92
C LYS A 241 -23.39 2.85 10.62
N ARG A 242 -23.92 3.83 9.87
CA ARG A 242 -23.31 4.40 8.65
C ARG A 242 -21.89 4.89 8.93
N ARG A 243 -21.69 5.68 9.98
CA ARG A 243 -20.38 6.20 10.39
C ARG A 243 -19.39 5.08 10.75
N GLU A 244 -19.83 4.03 11.46
CA GLU A 244 -18.97 2.88 11.78
C GLU A 244 -18.56 2.08 10.51
N TRP A 245 -19.36 2.12 9.44
CA TRP A 245 -19.00 1.61 8.11
C TRP A 245 -18.06 2.56 7.34
N ASP A 246 -18.30 3.87 7.35
CA ASP A 246 -17.39 4.87 6.76
C ASP A 246 -15.99 4.81 7.41
N GLU A 247 -15.92 4.69 8.73
CA GLU A 247 -14.65 4.52 9.47
C GLU A 247 -13.93 3.20 9.14
N LEU A 248 -14.64 2.18 8.61
CA LEU A 248 -14.04 0.95 8.08
C LEU A 248 -13.60 1.11 6.62
N GLU A 249 -14.40 1.74 5.76
CA GLU A 249 -14.03 2.03 4.35
C GLU A 249 -12.78 2.91 4.24
N ASP A 250 -12.69 3.95 5.08
CA ASP A 250 -11.51 4.83 5.18
C ASP A 250 -10.28 4.08 5.73
N ALA A 251 -10.48 2.98 6.47
CA ALA A 251 -9.42 2.12 7.00
C ALA A 251 -8.91 1.08 6.00
N VAL A 252 -9.78 0.57 5.11
CA VAL A 252 -9.39 -0.28 3.98
C VAL A 252 -8.57 0.55 2.98
N GLY A 253 -8.98 1.80 2.76
CA GLY A 253 -8.17 2.84 2.12
C GLY A 253 -7.50 2.38 0.82
N PHE A 254 -6.16 2.38 0.80
CA PHE A 254 -5.38 2.12 -0.41
C PHE A 254 -5.54 0.70 -0.97
N SER A 255 -5.91 -0.30 -0.16
CA SER A 255 -6.16 -1.67 -0.67
C SER A 255 -7.26 -1.70 -1.75
N ARG A 256 -8.15 -0.69 -1.78
CA ARG A 256 -9.13 -0.49 -2.86
C ARG A 256 -8.48 -0.18 -4.21
N VAL A 257 -7.40 0.61 -4.22
CA VAL A 257 -6.65 0.94 -5.44
C VAL A 257 -5.84 -0.27 -5.91
N ALA A 258 -5.22 -1.01 -5.00
CA ALA A 258 -4.52 -2.26 -5.34
C ALA A 258 -5.46 -3.27 -6.04
N ARG A 259 -6.68 -3.44 -5.52
CA ARG A 259 -7.72 -4.27 -6.17
C ARG A 259 -8.16 -3.70 -7.51
N MET A 260 -8.38 -2.39 -7.64
CA MET A 260 -8.69 -1.77 -8.95
C MET A 260 -7.62 -2.07 -10.02
N ILE A 261 -6.34 -2.11 -9.65
CA ILE A 261 -5.26 -2.47 -10.58
C ILE A 261 -5.37 -3.95 -10.98
N SER A 262 -5.58 -4.86 -10.02
CA SER A 262 -5.78 -6.30 -10.27
C SER A 262 -7.01 -6.57 -11.15
N ASP A 263 -8.20 -6.10 -10.71
CA ASP A 263 -9.50 -6.25 -11.38
C ASP A 263 -9.52 -5.69 -12.82
N SER A 264 -8.60 -4.77 -13.15
CA SER A 264 -8.50 -4.18 -14.49
C SER A 264 -7.86 -5.11 -15.52
N GLU A 265 -7.14 -6.14 -15.07
CA GLU A 265 -6.25 -7.01 -15.86
C GLU A 265 -5.33 -6.28 -16.86
N LYS A 266 -5.00 -5.01 -16.63
CA LYS A 266 -4.17 -4.21 -17.54
C LYS A 266 -2.73 -4.73 -17.57
N LEU A 267 -1.97 -4.29 -18.58
CA LEU A 267 -0.52 -4.41 -18.56
C LEU A 267 0.02 -3.50 -17.44
N VAL A 268 0.68 -4.10 -16.45
CA VAL A 268 1.38 -3.42 -15.35
C VAL A 268 2.88 -3.46 -15.63
N ILE A 269 3.55 -2.34 -15.45
CA ILE A 269 4.95 -2.14 -15.82
C ILE A 269 5.72 -1.57 -14.63
N GLY A 270 6.93 -2.05 -14.40
CA GLY A 270 7.82 -1.54 -13.36
C GLY A 270 9.29 -1.56 -13.80
N HIS A 271 10.20 -1.27 -12.88
CA HIS A 271 11.63 -1.32 -13.10
C HIS A 271 12.32 -2.01 -11.92
N ASN A 272 12.95 -3.17 -12.12
CA ASN A 272 13.50 -3.99 -11.02
C ASN A 272 12.41 -4.52 -10.04
N MET A 273 11.18 -4.69 -10.52
CA MET A 273 9.95 -4.55 -9.74
C MET A 273 9.59 -5.71 -8.80
N LEU A 274 10.54 -6.61 -8.51
CA LEU A 274 10.31 -7.78 -7.66
C LEU A 274 9.94 -7.38 -6.22
N LEU A 275 10.61 -6.36 -5.69
CA LEU A 275 10.37 -5.87 -4.32
C LEU A 275 8.99 -5.20 -4.21
N ASP A 276 8.62 -4.39 -5.21
CA ASP A 276 7.32 -3.74 -5.35
C ASP A 276 6.19 -4.76 -5.40
N VAL A 277 6.32 -5.82 -6.21
CA VAL A 277 5.34 -6.90 -6.30
C VAL A 277 5.21 -7.63 -4.96
N ILE A 278 6.33 -7.98 -4.31
CA ILE A 278 6.33 -8.65 -3.00
C ILE A 278 5.60 -7.81 -1.95
N HIS A 279 5.95 -6.53 -1.78
CA HIS A 279 5.29 -5.66 -0.81
C HIS A 279 3.83 -5.37 -1.16
N THR A 280 3.50 -5.17 -2.43
CA THR A 280 2.13 -4.91 -2.90
C THR A 280 1.20 -6.06 -2.57
N LEU A 281 1.64 -7.30 -2.83
CA LEU A 281 0.90 -8.52 -2.49
C LEU A 281 0.75 -8.66 -0.96
N ASN A 282 1.87 -8.59 -0.23
CA ASN A 282 1.97 -8.80 1.22
C ASN A 282 1.18 -7.77 2.07
N HIS A 283 1.08 -6.52 1.60
CA HIS A 283 0.44 -5.43 2.36
C HIS A 283 -1.04 -5.26 2.05
N PHE A 284 -1.49 -5.46 0.79
CA PHE A 284 -2.83 -5.05 0.34
C PHE A 284 -3.79 -6.22 0.05
N PHE A 285 -3.25 -7.41 -0.25
CA PHE A 285 -4.05 -8.60 -0.57
C PHE A 285 -4.00 -9.60 0.60
N GLN A 286 -2.89 -10.33 0.76
CA GLN A 286 -2.70 -11.29 1.86
C GLN A 286 -1.20 -11.44 2.19
N PRO A 287 -0.84 -11.89 3.40
CA PRO A 287 0.56 -12.17 3.73
C PRO A 287 1.14 -13.23 2.79
N LEU A 288 2.38 -13.03 2.32
CA LEU A 288 3.06 -14.00 1.48
C LEU A 288 3.67 -15.14 2.32
N THR A 289 3.55 -16.36 1.83
CA THR A 289 4.23 -17.55 2.38
C THR A 289 5.60 -17.73 1.74
N ALA A 290 6.45 -18.55 2.36
CA ALA A 290 7.75 -18.92 1.80
C ALA A 290 7.67 -19.96 0.66
N ASP A 291 6.48 -20.44 0.27
CA ASP A 291 6.34 -21.32 -0.88
C ASP A 291 6.42 -20.52 -2.19
N TYR A 292 7.49 -20.78 -2.93
CA TYR A 292 7.84 -20.07 -4.15
C TYR A 292 6.85 -20.31 -5.31
N ASN A 293 6.22 -21.48 -5.37
CA ASN A 293 5.23 -21.78 -6.41
C ASN A 293 3.90 -21.05 -6.13
N SER A 294 3.41 -21.08 -4.89
CA SER A 294 2.28 -20.27 -4.43
C SER A 294 2.49 -18.78 -4.67
N PHE A 295 3.71 -18.26 -4.44
CA PHE A 295 4.05 -16.89 -4.81
C PHE A 295 3.91 -16.63 -6.32
N LYS A 296 4.46 -17.50 -7.17
CA LYS A 296 4.39 -17.35 -8.64
C LYS A 296 2.95 -17.36 -9.16
N GLU A 297 2.14 -18.32 -8.69
CA GLU A 297 0.71 -18.42 -9.03
C GLU A 297 -0.08 -17.21 -8.53
N PHE A 298 0.15 -16.78 -7.28
CA PHE A 298 -0.55 -15.64 -6.68
C PHE A 298 -0.19 -14.31 -7.33
N ALA A 299 1.10 -14.07 -7.61
CA ALA A 299 1.56 -12.89 -8.33
C ALA A 299 1.02 -12.86 -9.77
N HIS A 300 0.94 -14.01 -10.46
CA HIS A 300 0.33 -14.08 -11.79
C HIS A 300 -1.19 -13.88 -11.74
N CYS A 301 -1.87 -14.38 -10.70
CA CYS A 301 -3.31 -14.19 -10.49
C CYS A 301 -3.67 -12.71 -10.31
N MET A 302 -2.95 -11.99 -9.43
CA MET A 302 -3.21 -10.57 -9.16
C MET A 302 -2.69 -9.63 -10.25
N PHE A 303 -1.61 -10.02 -10.96
CA PHE A 303 -1.03 -9.23 -12.03
C PHE A 303 -0.75 -10.11 -13.27
N PRO A 304 -1.78 -10.41 -14.08
CA PRO A 304 -1.68 -11.38 -15.17
C PRO A 304 -0.78 -10.95 -16.34
N LYS A 305 -0.37 -9.68 -16.37
CA LYS A 305 0.39 -9.04 -17.46
C LYS A 305 1.41 -8.07 -16.85
N LEU A 306 2.56 -8.56 -16.43
CA LEU A 306 3.68 -7.78 -15.86
C LEU A 306 4.81 -7.60 -16.89
N ILE A 307 5.47 -6.43 -16.89
CA ILE A 307 6.75 -6.21 -17.59
C ILE A 307 7.73 -5.47 -16.68
N ASP A 308 8.88 -6.09 -16.43
CA ASP A 308 10.03 -5.40 -15.84
C ASP A 308 10.88 -4.75 -16.94
N THR A 309 10.94 -3.41 -16.95
CA THR A 309 11.72 -2.64 -17.94
C THR A 309 13.22 -2.86 -17.80
N LYS A 310 13.72 -3.22 -16.62
CA LYS A 310 15.14 -3.52 -16.39
C LYS A 310 15.49 -4.85 -17.07
N TYR A 311 14.64 -5.86 -16.93
CA TYR A 311 14.75 -7.10 -17.71
C TYR A 311 14.66 -6.83 -19.22
N MET A 312 13.68 -6.05 -19.68
CA MET A 312 13.52 -5.69 -21.10
C MET A 312 14.78 -5.02 -21.67
N SER A 313 15.38 -4.08 -20.92
CA SER A 313 16.63 -3.40 -21.30
C SER A 313 17.87 -4.32 -21.34
N SER A 314 17.85 -5.45 -20.61
CA SER A 314 18.98 -6.38 -20.50
C SER A 314 19.11 -7.35 -21.68
N LEU A 315 18.16 -7.34 -22.62
CA LEU A 315 18.08 -8.25 -23.76
C LEU A 315 18.43 -7.56 -25.09
N PRO A 316 18.93 -8.30 -26.10
CA PRO A 316 19.00 -7.78 -27.47
C PRO A 316 17.61 -7.36 -27.98
N PRO A 317 17.47 -6.25 -28.75
CA PRO A 317 18.54 -5.44 -29.34
C PRO A 317 19.05 -4.28 -28.44
N PHE A 318 18.69 -4.26 -27.16
CA PHE A 318 19.01 -3.16 -26.23
C PHE A 318 20.34 -3.35 -25.50
N LYS A 319 20.61 -4.59 -25.05
CA LYS A 319 21.78 -4.97 -24.23
C LYS A 319 23.10 -4.35 -24.70
N ASP A 320 23.35 -4.36 -26.01
CA ASP A 320 24.62 -3.96 -26.61
C ASP A 320 24.66 -2.47 -27.04
N LYS A 321 23.56 -1.74 -26.75
CA LYS A 321 23.36 -0.31 -27.06
C LYS A 321 23.14 0.55 -25.82
N LEU A 322 22.94 -0.05 -24.66
CA LEU A 322 22.65 0.63 -23.39
C LEU A 322 23.84 0.46 -22.44
N ASN A 323 24.52 1.56 -22.12
CA ASN A 323 25.66 1.55 -21.21
C ASN A 323 25.27 1.23 -19.76
N SER A 324 24.01 1.50 -19.39
CA SER A 324 23.45 1.29 -18.06
C SER A 324 21.98 0.91 -18.13
N SER A 325 21.50 0.28 -17.07
CA SER A 325 20.07 0.01 -16.84
C SER A 325 19.55 0.67 -15.57
N VAL A 326 20.26 1.66 -14.98
CA VAL A 326 19.68 2.57 -13.96
C VAL A 326 18.60 3.43 -14.62
N LEU A 327 17.45 3.60 -13.96
CA LEU A 327 16.23 4.14 -14.60
C LEU A 327 16.43 5.51 -15.29
N GLN A 328 17.14 6.45 -14.66
CA GLN A 328 17.36 7.79 -15.22
C GLN A 328 18.39 7.78 -16.37
N GLU A 329 19.46 6.98 -16.25
CA GLU A 329 20.45 6.79 -17.32
C GLU A 329 19.84 6.05 -18.53
N LEU A 330 18.93 5.12 -18.27
CA LEU A 330 18.11 4.43 -19.27
C LEU A 330 17.17 5.40 -19.99
N MET A 331 16.49 6.30 -19.26
CA MET A 331 15.64 7.36 -19.84
C MET A 331 16.45 8.26 -20.78
N ALA A 332 17.59 8.76 -20.31
CA ALA A 332 18.49 9.61 -21.10
C ALA A 332 18.99 8.88 -22.36
N THR A 333 19.43 7.63 -22.25
CA THR A 333 19.90 6.85 -23.41
C THR A 333 18.78 6.55 -24.40
N LEU A 334 17.55 6.29 -23.94
CA LEU A 334 16.38 6.06 -24.79
C LEU A 334 15.80 7.33 -25.42
N ALA A 335 16.20 8.52 -24.94
CA ALA A 335 15.84 9.79 -25.56
C ALA A 335 16.61 10.07 -26.86
N GLU A 336 17.82 9.52 -26.99
CA GLU A 336 18.78 9.80 -28.06
C GLU A 336 18.80 8.72 -29.17
N PRO A 337 19.26 9.05 -30.40
CA PRO A 337 19.41 8.06 -31.47
C PRO A 337 20.33 6.89 -31.10
N PRO A 338 20.01 5.63 -31.47
CA PRO A 338 18.97 5.18 -32.41
C PRO A 338 17.60 4.93 -31.76
N PHE A 339 17.41 5.35 -30.51
CA PHE A 339 16.13 5.29 -29.81
C PHE A 339 15.31 6.56 -30.04
N THR A 340 14.06 6.53 -29.62
CA THR A 340 13.16 7.69 -29.61
C THR A 340 12.03 7.40 -28.64
N ILE A 341 11.92 8.16 -27.56
CA ILE A 341 10.74 8.11 -26.68
C ILE A 341 9.58 8.86 -27.37
N PRO A 342 8.42 8.23 -27.64
CA PRO A 342 7.25 8.90 -28.19
C PRO A 342 6.80 10.10 -27.35
N LYS A 343 6.14 11.08 -27.98
CA LYS A 343 5.55 12.21 -27.27
C LYS A 343 4.51 11.72 -26.26
N VAL A 344 4.67 12.12 -25.00
CA VAL A 344 3.65 11.91 -23.96
C VAL A 344 3.23 13.27 -23.39
N GLY A 345 1.92 13.52 -23.37
CA GLY A 345 1.31 14.67 -22.72
C GLY A 345 0.73 14.32 -21.34
N SER A 346 0.25 15.34 -20.63
CA SER A 346 -0.61 15.17 -19.46
C SER A 346 -1.70 16.24 -19.45
N ARG A 347 -2.68 16.09 -18.55
CA ARG A 347 -3.63 17.15 -18.21
C ARG A 347 -3.07 17.95 -17.04
N GLU A 348 -3.34 19.24 -17.01
CA GLU A 348 -2.87 20.15 -15.96
C GLU A 348 -3.25 19.62 -14.55
N GLY A 349 -2.26 19.54 -13.66
CA GLY A 349 -2.40 18.99 -12.30
C GLY A 349 -2.58 17.46 -12.18
N ARG A 350 -2.76 16.71 -13.29
CA ARG A 350 -3.08 15.27 -13.23
C ARG A 350 -1.89 14.33 -13.40
N GLY A 351 -0.78 14.74 -14.01
CA GLY A 351 0.39 13.89 -14.25
C GLY A 351 1.63 14.70 -14.61
N TYR A 352 2.67 14.01 -15.12
CA TYR A 352 4.01 14.58 -15.31
C TYR A 352 4.32 14.88 -16.79
N CYS A 353 5.36 15.68 -17.01
CA CYS A 353 5.98 15.96 -18.28
C CYS A 353 7.51 15.84 -18.19
N ARG A 354 8.20 15.68 -19.34
CA ARG A 354 9.68 15.54 -19.42
C ARG A 354 10.49 16.80 -19.02
N ARG A 355 9.89 17.75 -18.31
CA ARG A 355 10.52 18.95 -17.74
C ARG A 355 10.34 19.05 -16.22
N ASP A 356 9.50 18.20 -15.64
CA ASP A 356 9.47 18.02 -14.20
C ASP A 356 10.73 17.23 -13.81
N ASP A 357 11.43 17.66 -12.77
CA ASP A 357 12.59 16.95 -12.22
C ASP A 357 12.24 16.57 -10.78
N LYS A 358 12.04 15.26 -10.58
CA LYS A 358 11.37 14.66 -9.41
C LYS A 358 11.81 13.22 -9.18
N VAL A 359 13.07 12.92 -9.47
CA VAL A 359 13.67 11.61 -9.22
C VAL A 359 13.48 11.23 -7.74
N HIS A 360 13.17 9.96 -7.45
CA HIS A 360 12.89 9.47 -6.09
C HIS A 360 11.60 10.07 -5.46
N GLU A 361 10.63 10.36 -6.32
CA GLU A 361 9.20 10.43 -6.01
C GLU A 361 8.51 9.33 -6.85
N ALA A 362 7.94 8.28 -6.21
CA ALA A 362 7.56 7.04 -6.89
C ALA A 362 6.60 7.24 -8.08
N GLY A 363 5.67 8.20 -8.02
CA GLY A 363 4.76 8.53 -9.13
C GLY A 363 5.46 9.16 -10.34
N TYR A 364 6.62 9.79 -10.13
CA TYR A 364 7.50 10.27 -11.20
C TYR A 364 8.39 9.15 -11.74
N ASP A 365 9.00 8.32 -10.88
CA ASP A 365 9.81 7.18 -11.37
C ASP A 365 8.96 6.09 -12.04
N ALA A 366 7.69 5.93 -11.65
CA ALA A 366 6.67 5.19 -12.41
C ALA A 366 6.38 5.85 -13.79
N TYR A 367 6.29 7.17 -13.87
CA TYR A 367 6.14 7.89 -15.15
C TYR A 367 7.37 7.68 -16.07
N ILE A 368 8.59 7.82 -15.53
CA ILE A 368 9.83 7.59 -16.27
C ILE A 368 9.94 6.13 -16.72
N THR A 369 9.58 5.17 -15.87
CA THR A 369 9.47 3.74 -16.22
C THR A 369 8.53 3.52 -17.41
N GLY A 370 7.36 4.16 -17.41
CA GLY A 370 6.43 4.12 -18.54
C GLY A 370 6.96 4.77 -19.82
N LEU A 371 7.78 5.83 -19.73
CA LEU A 371 8.48 6.41 -20.88
C LEU A 371 9.56 5.48 -21.43
N CYS A 372 10.35 4.85 -20.56
CA CYS A 372 11.39 3.89 -20.95
C CYS A 372 10.78 2.68 -21.67
N PHE A 373 9.65 2.16 -21.17
CA PHE A 373 8.88 1.14 -21.88
C PHE A 373 8.43 1.60 -23.28
N LEU A 374 7.87 2.80 -23.44
CA LEU A 374 7.46 3.31 -24.75
C LEU A 374 8.64 3.47 -25.72
N GLY A 375 9.79 3.99 -25.25
CA GLY A 375 10.99 4.12 -26.08
C GLY A 375 11.53 2.78 -26.57
N MET A 376 11.51 1.76 -25.70
CA MET A 376 11.87 0.38 -26.08
C MET A 376 10.85 -0.25 -27.03
N HIS A 377 9.55 -0.13 -26.74
CA HIS A 377 8.46 -0.65 -27.58
C HIS A 377 8.50 -0.06 -29.00
N GLU A 378 8.63 1.25 -29.11
CA GLU A 378 8.76 2.00 -30.37
C GLU A 378 10.00 1.54 -31.17
N HIS A 379 11.14 1.29 -30.51
CA HIS A 379 12.32 0.73 -31.19
C HIS A 379 12.06 -0.69 -31.72
N LEU A 380 11.35 -1.55 -30.98
CA LEU A 380 11.01 -2.90 -31.44
C LEU A 380 10.03 -2.87 -32.64
N GLN A 381 9.04 -1.99 -32.63
CA GLN A 381 8.13 -1.83 -33.76
C GLN A 381 8.88 -1.37 -35.02
N ARG A 382 9.74 -0.35 -34.88
CA ARG A 382 10.59 0.16 -35.96
C ARG A 382 11.50 -0.92 -36.55
N MET A 383 12.11 -1.76 -35.69
CA MET A 383 12.92 -2.91 -36.11
C MET A 383 12.12 -4.00 -36.86
N ARG A 384 10.79 -4.01 -36.76
CA ARG A 384 9.89 -4.90 -37.51
C ARG A 384 9.26 -4.23 -38.74
N GLY A 385 9.58 -2.97 -39.02
CA GLY A 385 8.94 -2.17 -40.07
C GLY A 385 7.53 -1.68 -39.71
N GLU A 386 7.09 -1.90 -38.47
CA GLU A 386 5.83 -1.39 -37.93
C GLU A 386 6.00 0.10 -37.59
N LYS A 387 5.02 0.93 -37.93
CA LYS A 387 5.02 2.35 -37.53
C LYS A 387 4.42 2.50 -36.14
N GLY A 388 5.01 3.39 -35.34
CA GLY A 388 4.66 3.63 -33.94
C GLY A 388 3.16 3.68 -33.70
N SER A 389 2.67 2.71 -32.94
CA SER A 389 1.23 2.49 -32.73
C SER A 389 0.91 2.32 -31.25
N ARG A 390 -0.38 2.52 -30.93
CA ARG A 390 -0.95 2.23 -29.60
C ARG A 390 -0.51 0.85 -29.10
N VAL A 391 -0.04 0.78 -27.85
CA VAL A 391 0.50 -0.44 -27.24
C VAL A 391 -0.59 -1.51 -27.15
N VAL A 392 -0.30 -2.70 -27.68
CA VAL A 392 -1.18 -3.87 -27.59
C VAL A 392 -0.47 -4.95 -26.77
N PRO A 393 -0.93 -5.32 -25.56
CA PRO A 393 -0.24 -6.29 -24.71
C PRO A 393 -0.09 -7.70 -25.30
N SER A 394 -0.93 -8.09 -26.26
CA SER A 394 -0.86 -9.36 -26.99
C SER A 394 0.05 -9.33 -28.23
N SER A 395 0.71 -8.20 -28.53
CA SER A 395 1.60 -8.04 -29.67
C SER A 395 2.86 -8.91 -29.58
N ALA A 396 3.45 -9.22 -30.74
CA ALA A 396 4.69 -9.99 -30.83
C ALA A 396 5.92 -9.23 -30.28
N THR A 397 5.87 -7.90 -30.18
CA THR A 397 6.88 -7.06 -29.54
C THR A 397 6.82 -7.15 -28.02
N VAL A 398 5.62 -7.23 -27.43
CA VAL A 398 5.42 -7.27 -25.97
C VAL A 398 5.52 -8.69 -25.39
N LYS A 399 4.93 -9.68 -26.07
CA LYS A 399 4.78 -11.06 -25.54
C LYS A 399 6.05 -11.71 -24.96
N PRO A 400 7.27 -11.54 -25.51
CA PRO A 400 8.48 -12.13 -24.93
C PRO A 400 8.78 -11.66 -23.50
N PHE A 401 8.47 -10.40 -23.17
CA PHE A 401 8.83 -9.76 -21.90
C PHE A 401 7.79 -9.99 -20.78
N LEU A 402 6.59 -10.46 -21.13
CA LEU A 402 5.51 -10.68 -20.16
C LEU A 402 5.91 -11.65 -19.04
N ASN A 403 5.48 -11.31 -17.83
CA ASN A 403 5.46 -12.11 -16.61
C ASN A 403 6.85 -12.63 -16.18
N LYS A 404 7.87 -11.78 -16.39
CA LYS A 404 9.27 -12.01 -16.00
C LYS A 404 9.76 -10.88 -15.12
N LEU A 405 10.02 -11.19 -13.84
CA LEU A 405 10.52 -10.24 -12.84
C LEU A 405 12.05 -10.32 -12.77
N PHE A 406 12.76 -9.19 -12.82
CA PHE A 406 14.22 -9.18 -12.95
C PHE A 406 14.94 -9.59 -11.65
N LEU A 407 16.03 -10.37 -11.79
CA LEU A 407 16.88 -10.79 -10.67
C LEU A 407 18.24 -10.10 -10.71
N ALA A 408 18.30 -8.87 -10.17
CA ALA A 408 19.42 -7.95 -10.38
C ALA A 408 20.83 -8.51 -10.07
N LYS A 409 20.99 -9.35 -9.05
CA LYS A 409 22.32 -9.85 -8.62
C LYS A 409 22.75 -11.13 -9.36
N THR A 410 21.81 -11.97 -9.78
CA THR A 410 22.10 -13.21 -10.53
C THR A 410 22.17 -12.97 -12.04
N ALA A 411 21.48 -11.96 -12.58
CA ALA A 411 21.26 -11.78 -14.02
C ALA A 411 22.48 -11.65 -14.95
N ARG A 412 23.70 -11.43 -14.42
CA ARG A 412 24.94 -11.44 -15.22
C ARG A 412 25.61 -12.82 -15.30
N GLN A 413 25.32 -13.73 -14.36
CA GLN A 413 26.05 -14.99 -14.20
C GLN A 413 25.15 -16.22 -14.26
N ASP A 414 23.93 -16.10 -13.74
CA ASP A 414 22.97 -17.19 -13.59
C ASP A 414 21.57 -16.76 -14.08
N SER A 415 20.48 -17.15 -13.41
CA SER A 415 19.12 -16.78 -13.82
C SER A 415 18.91 -15.26 -13.84
N PRO A 416 18.43 -14.67 -14.96
CA PRO A 416 18.11 -13.25 -15.01
C PRO A 416 16.70 -12.88 -14.60
N TYR A 417 15.80 -13.85 -14.37
CA TYR A 417 14.41 -13.56 -14.01
C TYR A 417 13.69 -14.72 -13.30
N ILE A 418 12.66 -14.39 -12.52
CA ILE A 418 11.56 -15.29 -12.15
C ILE A 418 10.54 -15.30 -13.29
N ASN A 419 10.13 -16.47 -13.77
CA ASN A 419 9.07 -16.66 -14.76
C ASN A 419 7.77 -17.06 -14.08
N LEU A 420 6.85 -16.11 -13.87
CA LEU A 420 5.59 -16.38 -13.15
C LEU A 420 4.69 -17.38 -13.89
N THR A 421 4.88 -17.56 -15.21
CA THR A 421 4.04 -18.39 -16.08
C THR A 421 4.61 -19.78 -16.43
N GLY A 422 5.70 -20.21 -15.79
CA GLY A 422 6.32 -21.50 -16.10
C GLY A 422 7.65 -21.77 -15.40
N PRO A 423 8.49 -22.68 -15.93
CA PRO A 423 9.80 -22.95 -15.36
C PRO A 423 10.72 -21.72 -15.49
N ASP A 424 11.53 -21.51 -14.46
CA ASP A 424 12.56 -20.48 -14.46
C ASP A 424 13.79 -20.95 -15.27
N PRO A 425 14.61 -20.04 -15.83
CA PRO A 425 15.74 -20.44 -16.65
C PRO A 425 16.84 -21.10 -15.80
N SER A 426 17.33 -22.25 -16.27
CA SER A 426 18.32 -23.11 -15.61
C SER A 426 19.64 -23.14 -16.40
N PRO A 427 20.49 -22.09 -16.30
CA PRO A 427 21.76 -22.04 -17.01
C PRO A 427 22.76 -23.09 -16.46
N SER A 428 23.70 -23.53 -17.32
CA SER A 428 24.80 -24.39 -16.89
C SER A 428 25.70 -23.66 -15.89
N ARG A 429 25.90 -24.28 -14.72
CA ARG A 429 26.84 -23.87 -13.66
C ARG A 429 28.14 -24.68 -13.67
N ASP A 430 28.47 -25.32 -14.80
CA ASP A 430 29.64 -26.22 -14.89
C ASP A 430 30.99 -25.48 -14.88
N HIS A 431 30.93 -24.15 -15.06
CA HIS A 431 32.02 -23.18 -14.93
C HIS A 431 32.13 -22.60 -13.50
N VAL A 432 31.35 -23.11 -12.54
CA VAL A 432 31.30 -22.66 -11.15
C VAL A 432 31.83 -23.76 -10.22
N PHE A 433 32.69 -23.36 -9.28
CA PHE A 433 33.38 -24.26 -8.37
C PHE A 433 33.30 -23.75 -6.94
N HIS A 434 33.21 -24.67 -5.99
CA HIS A 434 33.54 -24.41 -4.60
C HIS A 434 35.05 -24.62 -4.42
N LEU A 435 35.73 -23.58 -3.96
CA LEU A 435 37.15 -23.56 -3.62
C LEU A 435 37.29 -23.46 -2.10
N ALA A 436 37.90 -24.46 -1.47
CA ALA A 436 38.44 -24.32 -0.11
C ALA A 436 39.94 -24.01 -0.17
N PHE A 437 40.40 -23.12 0.71
CA PHE A 437 41.75 -22.54 0.74
C PHE A 437 42.22 -22.23 2.18
N PRO A 438 43.52 -21.98 2.40
CA PRO A 438 44.07 -21.60 3.69
C PRO A 438 43.57 -20.21 4.15
N ARG A 439 43.35 -20.05 5.45
CA ARG A 439 42.69 -18.87 6.05
C ARG A 439 43.40 -17.53 5.78
N GLU A 440 44.69 -17.57 5.47
CA GLU A 440 45.48 -16.40 5.13
C GLU A 440 45.28 -15.89 3.68
N TRP A 441 44.57 -16.63 2.82
CA TRP A 441 44.31 -16.21 1.43
C TRP A 441 43.23 -15.13 1.35
N GLN A 442 43.42 -14.17 0.44
CA GLN A 442 42.45 -13.14 0.12
C GLN A 442 42.04 -13.24 -1.37
N ARG A 443 41.26 -12.26 -1.85
CA ARG A 443 40.80 -12.23 -3.25
C ARG A 443 41.95 -12.19 -4.26
N ASN A 444 43.10 -11.62 -3.89
CA ASN A 444 44.24 -11.48 -4.78
C ASN A 444 44.90 -12.84 -5.10
N GLU A 445 45.05 -13.70 -4.11
CA GLU A 445 45.65 -15.03 -4.24
C GLU A 445 44.75 -15.94 -5.07
N ILE A 446 43.43 -15.84 -4.90
CA ILE A 446 42.44 -16.54 -5.73
C ILE A 446 42.48 -16.01 -7.18
N ASN A 447 42.52 -14.69 -7.39
CA ASN A 447 42.64 -14.12 -8.73
C ASN A 447 43.95 -14.53 -9.43
N GLN A 448 45.07 -14.61 -8.71
CA GLN A 448 46.35 -15.09 -9.24
C GLN A 448 46.30 -16.59 -9.58
N LEU A 449 45.70 -17.42 -8.72
CA LEU A 449 45.53 -18.86 -8.95
C LEU A 449 44.74 -19.14 -10.25
N PHE A 450 43.71 -18.33 -10.53
CA PHE A 450 42.86 -18.50 -11.70
C PHE A 450 43.30 -17.68 -12.93
N SER A 451 44.29 -16.80 -12.82
CA SER A 451 44.69 -15.89 -13.91
C SER A 451 45.08 -16.57 -15.25
N PRO A 452 45.64 -17.80 -15.31
CA PRO A 452 45.85 -18.49 -16.59
C PRO A 452 44.54 -18.82 -17.34
N PHE A 453 43.45 -18.96 -16.59
CA PHE A 453 42.13 -19.32 -17.10
C PHE A 453 41.25 -18.09 -17.37
N GLY A 454 41.65 -16.91 -16.91
CA GLY A 454 41.04 -15.61 -17.22
C GLY A 454 40.49 -14.89 -16.00
N GLY A 455 39.52 -14.00 -16.22
CA GLY A 455 38.77 -13.36 -15.13
C GLY A 455 37.87 -14.35 -14.39
N VAL A 456 37.70 -14.11 -13.09
CA VAL A 456 36.84 -14.89 -12.21
C VAL A 456 36.03 -14.02 -11.26
N LEU A 457 34.80 -14.44 -10.99
CA LEU A 457 33.97 -13.87 -9.93
C LEU A 457 34.12 -14.71 -8.65
N VAL A 458 34.60 -14.07 -7.58
CA VAL A 458 34.86 -14.71 -6.27
C VAL A 458 33.86 -14.23 -5.21
N GLN A 459 32.94 -15.11 -4.84
CA GLN A 459 32.00 -14.95 -3.72
C GLN A 459 32.49 -15.77 -2.52
N PHE A 460 33.06 -15.10 -1.52
CA PHE A 460 33.40 -15.74 -0.25
C PHE A 460 32.14 -16.25 0.47
N LEU A 461 32.28 -17.40 1.13
CA LEU A 461 31.25 -18.00 1.97
C LEU A 461 31.62 -17.88 3.45
N ASP A 462 32.90 -18.09 3.74
CA ASP A 462 33.58 -17.92 5.03
C ASP A 462 35.05 -17.49 4.77
N ASP A 463 35.92 -17.53 5.78
CA ASP A 463 37.33 -17.14 5.69
C ASP A 463 38.27 -18.26 5.18
N THR A 464 37.72 -19.42 4.80
CA THR A 464 38.42 -20.59 4.24
C THR A 464 37.76 -21.14 2.96
N SER A 465 36.59 -20.64 2.56
CA SER A 465 35.87 -21.12 1.37
C SER A 465 35.15 -20.04 0.55
N ALA A 466 35.08 -20.26 -0.76
CA ALA A 466 34.41 -19.38 -1.72
C ALA A 466 33.80 -20.15 -2.89
N LEU A 467 32.77 -19.57 -3.49
CA LEU A 467 32.33 -19.92 -4.84
C LEU A 467 33.11 -19.07 -5.85
N VAL A 468 33.69 -19.73 -6.85
CA VAL A 468 34.46 -19.12 -7.93
C VAL A 468 33.81 -19.50 -9.26
N ALA A 469 33.42 -18.52 -10.07
CA ALA A 469 32.93 -18.72 -11.43
C ALA A 469 33.90 -18.14 -12.46
N LEU A 470 34.10 -18.84 -13.57
CA LEU A 470 34.93 -18.38 -14.68
C LEU A 470 34.15 -17.46 -15.63
N ASP A 471 34.73 -16.31 -16.00
CA ASP A 471 34.19 -15.50 -17.09
C ASP A 471 34.31 -16.25 -18.43
N ARG A 472 35.43 -16.96 -18.63
CA ARG A 472 35.65 -17.89 -19.76
C ARG A 472 35.13 -19.28 -19.42
N ARG A 473 33.84 -19.51 -19.68
CA ARG A 473 33.12 -20.75 -19.30
C ARG A 473 33.66 -22.02 -19.98
N ASP A 474 34.31 -21.87 -21.13
CA ASP A 474 35.00 -22.92 -21.87
C ASP A 474 36.20 -23.52 -21.09
N GLN A 475 36.87 -22.72 -20.25
CA GLN A 475 38.06 -23.12 -19.49
C GLN A 475 37.76 -24.04 -18.30
N ALA A 476 36.49 -24.38 -18.04
CA ALA A 476 36.06 -25.16 -16.88
C ALA A 476 36.73 -26.54 -16.77
N SER A 477 36.93 -27.21 -17.91
CA SER A 477 37.59 -28.51 -18.00
C SER A 477 39.10 -28.43 -17.75
N ASP A 478 39.75 -27.37 -18.24
CA ASP A 478 41.17 -27.09 -18.03
C ASP A 478 41.47 -26.73 -16.58
N VAL A 479 40.63 -25.88 -15.97
CA VAL A 479 40.64 -25.54 -14.54
C VAL A 479 40.58 -26.79 -13.68
N MET A 480 39.61 -27.68 -13.92
CA MET A 480 39.50 -28.94 -13.18
C MET A 480 40.68 -29.88 -13.43
N ARG A 481 41.27 -29.91 -14.63
CA ARG A 481 42.44 -30.76 -14.93
C ARG A 481 43.71 -30.30 -14.22
N VAL A 482 43.90 -28.99 -14.05
CA VAL A 482 45.12 -28.41 -13.47
C VAL A 482 44.98 -28.21 -11.94
N LEU A 483 43.93 -27.55 -11.48
CA LEU A 483 43.82 -27.11 -10.07
C LEU A 483 43.42 -28.24 -9.11
N SER A 484 42.82 -29.33 -9.59
CA SER A 484 42.51 -30.52 -8.76
C SER A 484 43.74 -31.23 -8.16
N ARG A 485 44.95 -30.88 -8.63
CA ARG A 485 46.23 -31.44 -8.17
C ARG A 485 47.01 -30.50 -7.23
N HIS A 486 46.48 -29.31 -6.93
CA HIS A 486 47.20 -28.30 -6.15
C HIS A 486 47.06 -28.54 -4.64
N SER A 487 48.19 -28.80 -3.97
CA SER A 487 48.25 -29.35 -2.60
C SER A 487 47.67 -28.50 -1.47
N ARG A 488 47.41 -27.20 -1.71
CA ARG A 488 46.88 -26.26 -0.69
C ARG A 488 45.41 -25.87 -0.87
N ILE A 489 44.70 -26.42 -1.87
CA ILE A 489 43.29 -26.09 -2.13
C ILE A 489 42.46 -27.35 -2.36
N THR A 490 41.14 -27.27 -2.15
CA THR A 490 40.19 -28.29 -2.62
C THR A 490 39.20 -27.63 -3.57
N LEU A 491 39.21 -28.06 -4.84
CA LEU A 491 38.31 -27.57 -5.88
C LEU A 491 37.22 -28.61 -6.18
N THR A 492 35.96 -28.23 -5.96
CA THR A 492 34.79 -29.10 -6.12
C THR A 492 33.78 -28.46 -7.09
N PRO A 493 33.30 -29.17 -8.14
CA PRO A 493 32.26 -28.65 -9.03
C PRO A 493 30.99 -28.24 -8.29
N TYR A 494 30.35 -27.13 -8.67
CA TYR A 494 29.19 -26.58 -7.96
C TYR A 494 28.06 -27.60 -7.75
N GLN A 495 27.78 -28.45 -8.75
CA GLN A 495 26.76 -29.50 -8.63
C GLN A 495 27.05 -30.51 -7.52
N HIS A 496 28.32 -30.82 -7.25
CA HIS A 496 28.72 -31.73 -6.17
C HIS A 496 28.65 -31.02 -4.82
N TYR A 497 29.02 -29.74 -4.77
CA TYR A 497 28.92 -28.91 -3.57
C TYR A 497 27.46 -28.71 -3.10
N LYS A 498 26.51 -28.34 -3.99
CA LYS A 498 25.10 -28.20 -3.58
C LYS A 498 24.50 -29.53 -3.09
N LYS A 499 24.89 -30.66 -3.70
CA LYS A 499 24.54 -32.02 -3.22
C LYS A 499 25.18 -32.39 -1.88
N SER A 500 26.31 -31.79 -1.48
CA SER A 500 26.87 -32.00 -0.14
C SER A 500 26.14 -31.21 0.93
N LEU A 501 25.72 -29.96 0.65
CA LEU A 501 24.92 -29.15 1.60
C LEU A 501 23.59 -29.84 1.95
N GLN A 502 22.86 -30.30 0.94
CA GLN A 502 21.59 -31.00 1.09
C GLN A 502 21.68 -32.32 1.89
N ARG A 503 22.89 -32.86 2.10
CA ARG A 503 23.15 -34.05 2.95
C ARG A 503 23.55 -33.70 4.39
N VAL A 504 23.80 -32.43 4.68
CA VAL A 504 24.11 -31.92 6.03
C VAL A 504 22.84 -31.36 6.69
N GLU A 505 21.91 -30.81 5.92
CA GLU A 505 20.65 -30.24 6.41
C GLU A 505 19.61 -31.28 6.84
N THR A 506 19.75 -32.55 6.42
CA THR A 506 18.96 -33.66 6.97
C THR A 506 19.47 -34.03 8.38
N PRO A 507 18.65 -33.91 9.45
CA PRO A 507 19.09 -34.26 10.80
C PRO A 507 19.50 -35.74 10.88
N ARG A 508 20.73 -36.00 11.33
CA ARG A 508 21.11 -37.35 11.77
C ARG A 508 20.33 -37.66 13.04
N ALA A 509 19.53 -38.72 13.02
CA ALA A 509 18.85 -39.20 14.22
C ALA A 509 19.90 -39.54 15.30
N ASP A 510 19.68 -39.05 16.52
CA ASP A 510 20.64 -39.21 17.62
C ASP A 510 20.85 -40.69 17.97
N PRO A 511 22.10 -41.18 18.05
CA PRO A 511 22.39 -42.58 18.36
C PRO A 511 22.16 -42.95 19.85
N TYR A 512 21.77 -41.98 20.69
CA TYR A 512 21.61 -42.14 22.13
C TYR A 512 20.15 -42.25 22.60
N ARG A 513 19.46 -43.32 22.17
CA ARG A 513 18.26 -43.80 22.89
C ARG A 513 18.27 -45.31 23.03
N LEU A 514 18.83 -45.79 24.14
CA LEU A 514 18.94 -47.22 24.43
C LEU A 514 17.58 -47.86 24.80
N THR A 515 17.24 -48.89 24.03
CA THR A 515 16.64 -50.18 24.46
C THR A 515 15.21 -50.24 25.01
N ASN A 516 14.57 -51.36 24.65
CA ASN A 516 13.34 -51.97 25.19
C ASN A 516 12.01 -51.32 24.76
N ALA A 517 10.94 -52.07 24.46
CA ALA A 517 10.74 -53.53 24.56
C ALA A 517 10.11 -54.14 23.28
N THR A 518 10.03 -55.47 23.24
CA THR A 518 9.59 -56.29 22.10
C THR A 518 8.07 -56.33 21.90
N ASP A 519 7.66 -56.72 20.69
CA ASP A 519 6.28 -57.03 20.30
C ASP A 519 5.63 -58.10 21.20
N THR A 520 4.39 -57.84 21.67
CA THR A 520 3.43 -58.90 22.06
C THR A 520 1.99 -58.36 22.16
N LYS A 521 1.11 -58.88 21.32
CA LYS A 521 -0.35 -58.96 21.55
C LYS A 521 -0.65 -60.24 22.36
N PRO A 522 -1.80 -60.37 23.11
CA PRO A 522 -3.10 -59.80 22.74
C PRO A 522 -4.00 -59.20 23.86
N ARG A 523 -5.11 -58.63 23.38
CA ARG A 523 -6.46 -58.42 24.00
C ARG A 523 -6.95 -59.60 24.90
N PRO A 524 -8.04 -59.49 25.71
CA PRO A 524 -9.19 -58.55 25.57
C PRO A 524 -9.84 -57.99 26.90
N VAL A 525 -11.00 -57.34 26.73
CA VAL A 525 -12.14 -57.16 27.67
C VAL A 525 -12.20 -55.86 28.52
N SER A 526 -13.45 -55.43 28.71
CA SER A 526 -14.04 -54.23 29.32
C SER A 526 -13.69 -54.03 30.82
N SER A 527 -13.97 -52.87 31.46
CA SER A 527 -15.31 -52.31 31.66
C SER A 527 -15.38 -50.80 31.95
N ASN A 528 -16.60 -50.25 31.83
CA ASN A 528 -16.96 -48.88 32.25
C ASN A 528 -16.99 -48.76 33.79
N VAL A 529 -16.89 -47.54 34.34
CA VAL A 529 -17.96 -46.87 35.15
C VAL A 529 -17.49 -45.59 35.87
N SER A 530 -18.35 -44.56 35.88
CA SER A 530 -18.45 -43.37 36.77
C SER A 530 -17.30 -42.35 36.93
N SER A 531 -17.69 -41.07 36.84
CA SER A 531 -17.04 -39.91 37.48
C SER A 531 -17.02 -40.01 39.02
N PRO A 532 -16.28 -39.14 39.73
CA PRO A 532 -16.98 -38.01 40.38
C PRO A 532 -16.20 -36.68 40.46
N ARG A 533 -16.87 -35.66 41.03
CA ARG A 533 -16.32 -34.35 41.43
C ARG A 533 -15.44 -34.46 42.68
N SER A 534 -14.48 -33.55 42.84
CA SER A 534 -14.27 -32.77 44.09
C SER A 534 -13.28 -31.61 43.86
N ALA A 535 -13.17 -30.69 44.82
CA ALA A 535 -12.32 -29.50 44.79
C ALA A 535 -11.78 -29.18 46.21
N GLN A 536 -10.83 -28.24 46.32
CA GLN A 536 -10.06 -27.77 47.50
C GLN A 536 -8.57 -28.20 47.49
N GLN A 537 -7.59 -27.45 48.03
CA GLN A 537 -7.38 -26.00 48.22
C GLN A 537 -5.92 -25.75 48.71
N LEU A 538 -5.33 -24.59 48.36
CA LEU A 538 -4.27 -23.84 49.10
C LEU A 538 -2.92 -24.52 49.52
N PRO A 539 -1.75 -23.97 49.08
CA PRO A 539 -0.42 -24.27 49.64
C PRO A 539 0.04 -23.26 50.72
N VAL A 540 0.91 -23.67 51.66
CA VAL A 540 1.37 -22.81 52.79
C VAL A 540 2.86 -22.99 53.17
N LYS A 541 3.71 -22.01 52.75
CA LYS A 541 5.03 -21.61 53.35
C LYS A 541 6.13 -22.71 53.41
N VAL A 542 7.41 -22.47 53.77
CA VAL A 542 8.18 -21.28 54.21
C VAL A 542 9.57 -21.32 53.55
N SER A 543 10.20 -20.17 53.22
CA SER A 543 11.56 -19.77 53.69
C SER A 543 12.09 -18.49 53.01
N ARG A 544 13.06 -17.81 53.65
CA ARG A 544 13.59 -16.46 53.35
C ARG A 544 15.07 -16.40 53.81
N PRO A 545 15.95 -15.51 53.28
CA PRO A 545 15.92 -14.06 53.53
C PRO A 545 16.10 -13.19 52.26
N ARG A 546 15.76 -11.89 52.17
CA ARG A 546 15.85 -10.67 53.04
C ARG A 546 17.27 -10.05 53.11
N SER A 547 17.45 -8.73 53.05
CA SER A 547 16.51 -7.58 52.91
C SER A 547 16.91 -6.69 51.70
N ASN A 548 16.84 -5.34 51.58
CA ASN A 548 16.41 -4.15 52.37
C ASN A 548 16.26 -2.97 51.33
N SER A 549 15.60 -1.82 51.52
CA SER A 549 14.67 -1.31 52.55
C SER A 549 13.97 0.00 52.10
N THR A 550 12.63 -0.03 52.04
CA THR A 550 11.72 1.04 52.54
C THR A 550 11.56 2.37 51.77
N SER A 551 10.36 2.96 51.84
CA SER A 551 9.86 4.16 51.15
C SER A 551 9.60 5.34 52.10
N MET A 552 9.27 6.54 51.57
CA MET A 552 8.00 7.25 51.86
C MET A 552 7.83 8.56 51.04
N ALA A 553 6.71 9.27 51.25
CA ALA A 553 6.12 10.29 50.37
C ALA A 553 6.56 11.77 50.59
N ALA A 554 6.02 12.67 49.77
CA ALA A 554 6.28 14.12 49.74
C ALA A 554 5.40 14.95 50.70
N PRO A 555 5.67 16.27 50.85
CA PRO A 555 4.62 17.27 50.64
C PRO A 555 5.07 18.47 49.73
N THR A 556 4.47 19.66 49.89
CA THR A 556 4.15 20.59 48.78
C THR A 556 4.66 22.06 48.92
N LEU A 557 4.46 22.85 47.84
CA LEU A 557 4.20 24.31 47.74
C LEU A 557 5.32 25.34 47.41
N SER A 558 4.86 26.42 46.74
CA SER A 558 5.41 27.79 46.57
C SER A 558 6.37 28.16 45.40
N SER A 559 5.78 28.82 44.38
CA SER A 559 6.19 30.05 43.61
C SER A 559 7.61 30.34 43.02
N PRO A 560 7.69 31.10 41.90
CA PRO A 560 8.93 31.50 41.17
C PRO A 560 9.37 32.96 41.54
N PRO A 561 10.19 33.76 40.78
CA PRO A 561 10.93 33.53 39.51
C PRO A 561 12.39 34.12 39.42
N ALA A 562 13.08 33.94 38.27
CA ALA A 562 14.18 34.82 37.83
C ALA A 562 14.43 34.81 36.30
N ARG A 563 15.05 35.87 35.74
CA ARG A 563 15.48 36.04 34.32
C ARG A 563 16.95 36.49 34.24
N LYS A 564 17.71 35.98 33.24
CA LYS A 564 18.82 36.58 32.42
C LYS A 564 19.61 35.42 31.79
N ARG A 565 19.99 35.32 30.49
CA ARG A 565 20.33 36.22 29.35
C ARG A 565 21.84 36.48 29.19
N THR A 566 22.33 36.54 27.93
CA THR A 566 23.75 36.55 27.45
C THR A 566 24.42 35.17 27.50
N SER A 567 25.41 34.78 26.67
CA SER A 567 26.21 35.45 25.60
C SER A 567 26.74 34.34 24.64
N SER A 568 26.58 34.37 23.31
CA SER A 568 27.28 35.13 22.26
C SER A 568 28.72 34.68 21.91
N GLY A 569 28.90 34.24 20.65
CA GLY A 569 30.16 33.95 19.94
C GLY A 569 29.76 33.41 18.56
N VAL A 570 29.83 34.11 17.42
CA VAL A 570 30.83 35.04 16.84
C VAL A 570 32.04 34.31 16.26
N PHE A 571 32.04 34.21 14.93
CA PHE A 571 33.21 34.08 14.05
C PHE A 571 32.86 34.78 12.72
N GLU A 572 33.56 35.85 12.39
CA GLU A 572 33.65 36.40 11.03
C GLU A 572 34.89 35.73 10.39
N VAL A 573 34.79 35.12 9.20
CA VAL A 573 34.72 35.74 7.85
C VAL A 573 36.01 36.46 7.48
N ASP A 574 36.64 35.98 6.41
CA ASP A 574 37.23 36.83 5.38
C ASP A 574 36.95 36.19 4.00
N GLU A 575 36.93 36.99 2.93
CA GLU A 575 36.44 36.61 1.59
C GLU A 575 37.50 36.77 0.50
N THR A 576 37.27 36.15 -0.66
CA THR A 576 37.67 36.75 -1.96
C THR A 576 36.73 36.29 -3.10
N GLU A 577 35.76 37.16 -3.41
CA GLU A 577 35.21 37.60 -4.72
C GLU A 577 35.51 36.86 -6.06
N PRO A 578 34.77 37.15 -7.18
CA PRO A 578 33.53 37.94 -7.31
C PRO A 578 32.42 37.31 -8.21
N VAL A 579 31.26 37.98 -8.27
CA VAL A 579 30.17 37.72 -9.25
C VAL A 579 29.84 39.03 -10.02
N PRO A 580 29.60 39.00 -11.35
CA PRO A 580 29.33 40.20 -12.14
C PRO A 580 27.94 40.83 -11.89
N LYS A 581 27.86 42.16 -12.06
CA LYS A 581 26.75 43.01 -11.61
C LYS A 581 25.60 43.12 -12.64
N LYS A 582 24.36 43.28 -12.14
CA LYS A 582 23.25 43.88 -12.89
C LYS A 582 23.46 45.40 -13.03
N THR A 583 22.86 45.99 -14.06
CA THR A 583 22.78 47.45 -14.24
C THR A 583 21.31 47.86 -14.35
N GLU A 584 20.88 48.89 -13.61
CA GLU A 584 19.58 49.53 -13.79
C GLU A 584 19.67 50.69 -14.79
N LEU A 585 18.57 51.03 -15.46
CA LEU A 585 18.40 52.29 -16.19
C LEU A 585 16.93 52.73 -16.19
N THR A 586 16.70 54.04 -16.29
CA THR A 586 15.44 54.70 -15.89
C THR A 586 14.69 55.40 -17.04
N ARG A 587 13.47 55.85 -16.74
CA ARG A 587 12.41 56.39 -17.63
C ARG A 587 12.80 57.50 -18.62
N SER A 588 12.22 57.46 -19.83
CA SER A 588 11.48 58.57 -20.53
C SER A 588 10.93 58.02 -21.87
N LEU A 589 9.63 58.08 -22.20
CA LEU A 589 8.73 59.20 -22.64
C LEU A 589 8.72 59.47 -24.16
N SER A 590 7.58 59.99 -24.65
CA SER A 590 7.13 60.15 -26.06
C SER A 590 6.52 58.88 -26.71
N ASP A 591 5.42 58.93 -27.50
CA ASP A 591 4.48 60.05 -27.74
C ASP A 591 3.02 59.55 -27.96
N SER A 592 2.04 60.46 -28.00
CA SER A 592 0.61 60.23 -28.28
C SER A 592 0.16 61.01 -29.53
N PRO A 593 -1.01 60.70 -30.14
CA PRO A 593 -2.14 61.60 -29.84
C PRO A 593 -3.58 61.06 -30.03
N ARG A 594 -4.40 61.19 -28.96
CA ARG A 594 -5.80 61.71 -28.97
C ARG A 594 -6.88 60.83 -29.70
N LYS A 595 -8.19 60.91 -29.41
CA LYS A 595 -9.04 61.87 -28.68
C LYS A 595 -9.91 61.13 -27.64
N LYS A 596 -10.15 61.71 -26.45
CA LYS A 596 -11.41 62.38 -26.03
C LYS A 596 -12.71 61.76 -26.62
N SER A 597 -13.67 61.21 -25.88
CA SER A 597 -14.33 61.57 -24.59
C SER A 597 -15.42 62.65 -24.68
N GLU A 598 -16.68 62.27 -24.45
CA GLU A 598 -17.67 63.00 -23.63
C GLU A 598 -18.97 62.19 -23.51
N ALA A 599 -19.86 62.60 -22.59
CA ALA A 599 -21.18 62.01 -22.35
C ALA A 599 -22.16 63.12 -21.92
N VAL A 600 -23.47 62.95 -22.16
CA VAL A 600 -24.58 63.55 -21.38
C VAL A 600 -25.92 62.92 -21.81
N ALA A 601 -26.96 63.13 -21.02
CA ALA A 601 -28.14 62.26 -20.91
C ALA A 601 -29.39 62.64 -21.73
N ASN A 602 -30.37 61.72 -21.69
CA ASN A 602 -31.83 61.90 -21.79
C ASN A 602 -32.48 62.38 -23.10
N GLY A 603 -33.30 61.49 -23.68
CA GLY A 603 -34.40 61.82 -24.60
C GLY A 603 -35.53 60.79 -24.45
N CYS A 604 -36.77 61.23 -24.28
CA CYS A 604 -37.92 60.35 -24.03
C CYS A 604 -38.79 60.17 -25.28
N GLN A 605 -39.13 58.93 -25.63
CA GLN A 605 -40.25 58.62 -26.54
C GLN A 605 -41.06 57.42 -26.03
N LYS A 606 -42.38 57.47 -26.23
CA LYS A 606 -43.33 56.42 -25.87
C LYS A 606 -43.44 55.39 -26.99
N THR A 607 -43.45 54.10 -26.65
CA THR A 607 -43.88 53.02 -27.53
C THR A 607 -45.04 52.26 -26.90
N THR A 608 -46.03 51.88 -27.72
CA THR A 608 -47.37 51.45 -27.28
C THR A 608 -47.41 50.03 -26.71
N ASP A 609 -48.26 49.80 -25.71
CA ASP A 609 -48.31 48.54 -24.93
C ASP A 609 -48.76 47.28 -25.69
N ARG A 610 -49.13 47.39 -26.98
CA ARG A 610 -49.57 46.24 -27.80
C ARG A 610 -48.44 45.24 -28.11
N GLU A 611 -47.17 45.65 -28.07
CA GLU A 611 -46.04 44.72 -28.27
C GLU A 611 -45.65 43.91 -27.02
N LYS A 612 -46.14 44.26 -25.82
CA LYS A 612 -45.73 43.61 -24.57
C LYS A 612 -46.49 42.30 -24.26
N SER A 613 -47.65 42.08 -24.87
CA SER A 613 -48.42 40.83 -24.74
C SER A 613 -47.77 39.71 -25.56
N GLU A 614 -47.63 39.90 -26.86
CA GLU A 614 -47.12 38.89 -27.81
C GLU A 614 -45.69 38.42 -27.45
N LYS A 615 -44.84 39.34 -26.98
CA LYS A 615 -43.48 39.04 -26.49
C LYS A 615 -43.44 38.32 -25.13
N LYS A 616 -44.53 38.28 -24.36
CA LYS A 616 -44.65 37.45 -23.14
C LYS A 616 -45.11 36.03 -23.48
N GLU A 617 -46.07 35.91 -24.39
CA GLU A 617 -46.70 34.64 -24.76
C GLU A 617 -45.69 33.68 -25.42
N GLN A 618 -44.93 34.17 -26.41
CA GLN A 618 -43.83 33.43 -27.04
C GLN A 618 -42.67 33.06 -26.09
N VAL A 619 -42.59 33.67 -24.90
CA VAL A 619 -41.57 33.36 -23.87
C VAL A 619 -42.06 32.31 -22.87
N MET A 620 -43.37 32.15 -22.69
CA MET A 620 -43.96 31.03 -21.95
C MET A 620 -43.91 29.74 -22.78
N GLU A 621 -44.39 29.75 -24.03
CA GLU A 621 -44.28 28.59 -24.93
C GLU A 621 -42.84 28.04 -25.04
N LYS A 622 -41.84 28.93 -25.15
CA LYS A 622 -40.43 28.54 -25.20
C LYS A 622 -39.88 28.02 -23.88
N LYS A 623 -40.46 28.41 -22.73
CA LYS A 623 -40.13 27.80 -21.43
C LYS A 623 -40.71 26.40 -21.33
N ASP A 624 -41.95 26.20 -21.73
CA ASP A 624 -42.65 24.92 -21.54
C ASP A 624 -42.07 23.85 -22.50
N GLN A 625 -41.74 24.22 -23.74
CA GLN A 625 -40.96 23.35 -24.64
C GLN A 625 -39.55 23.00 -24.12
N VAL A 626 -38.97 23.81 -23.21
CA VAL A 626 -37.70 23.52 -22.55
C VAL A 626 -37.89 22.66 -21.28
N MET A 627 -39.00 22.81 -20.56
CA MET A 627 -39.40 21.92 -19.46
C MET A 627 -39.59 20.48 -19.97
N VAL A 628 -40.43 20.28 -20.98
CA VAL A 628 -40.74 18.95 -21.55
C VAL A 628 -39.48 18.28 -22.12
N LYS A 629 -38.59 19.05 -22.77
CA LYS A 629 -37.28 18.54 -23.23
C LYS A 629 -36.32 18.20 -22.09
N LYS A 630 -36.47 18.81 -20.91
CA LYS A 630 -35.70 18.44 -19.70
C LYS A 630 -36.20 17.13 -19.12
N GLU A 631 -37.51 16.95 -19.00
CA GLU A 631 -38.13 15.72 -18.48
C GLU A 631 -37.80 14.52 -19.36
N GLN A 632 -37.96 14.62 -20.69
CA GLN A 632 -37.57 13.58 -21.64
C GLN A 632 -36.05 13.24 -21.64
N VAL A 633 -35.21 14.13 -21.09
CA VAL A 633 -33.76 13.89 -20.89
C VAL A 633 -33.46 13.30 -19.50
N MET A 634 -34.30 13.55 -18.50
CA MET A 634 -34.24 12.91 -17.19
C MET A 634 -34.69 11.45 -17.30
N GLU A 635 -35.85 11.20 -17.87
CA GLU A 635 -36.42 9.87 -18.10
C GLU A 635 -35.48 8.98 -18.93
N LYS A 636 -34.85 9.53 -19.98
CA LYS A 636 -33.81 8.83 -20.76
C LYS A 636 -32.52 8.58 -20.00
N LYS A 637 -32.17 9.36 -18.98
CA LYS A 637 -31.04 9.05 -18.08
C LYS A 637 -31.42 7.91 -17.13
N GLU A 638 -32.64 7.94 -16.60
CA GLU A 638 -33.16 6.96 -15.65
C GLU A 638 -33.22 5.56 -16.26
N GLN A 639 -33.82 5.42 -17.45
CA GLN A 639 -33.80 4.17 -18.23
C GLN A 639 -32.38 3.70 -18.62
N VAL A 640 -31.40 4.60 -18.66
CA VAL A 640 -29.98 4.26 -18.89
C VAL A 640 -29.26 3.86 -17.59
N MET A 641 -29.74 4.30 -16.43
CA MET A 641 -29.26 3.80 -15.13
C MET A 641 -29.81 2.39 -14.85
N GLU A 642 -31.11 2.13 -15.04
CA GLU A 642 -31.68 0.78 -14.91
C GLU A 642 -30.99 -0.23 -15.85
N LYS A 643 -30.70 0.17 -17.10
CA LYS A 643 -29.93 -0.65 -18.06
C LYS A 643 -28.45 -0.80 -17.71
N LYS A 644 -27.89 0.05 -16.85
CA LYS A 644 -26.56 -0.15 -16.25
C LYS A 644 -26.63 -1.08 -15.04
N GLU A 645 -27.63 -0.95 -14.17
CA GLU A 645 -27.75 -1.76 -12.97
C GLU A 645 -28.12 -3.21 -13.28
N SER A 646 -29.08 -3.46 -14.17
CA SER A 646 -29.38 -4.82 -14.67
C SER A 646 -28.19 -5.47 -15.41
N ASN A 647 -27.30 -4.68 -16.03
CA ASN A 647 -26.02 -5.19 -16.55
C ASN A 647 -24.96 -5.40 -15.46
N LYS A 648 -25.01 -4.65 -14.36
CA LYS A 648 -24.14 -4.79 -13.18
C LYS A 648 -24.49 -6.06 -12.41
N GLU A 649 -25.78 -6.40 -12.30
CA GLU A 649 -26.25 -7.69 -11.76
C GLU A 649 -25.91 -8.86 -12.69
N LYS A 650 -26.13 -8.74 -14.01
CA LYS A 650 -25.68 -9.76 -14.99
C LYS A 650 -24.16 -9.90 -15.09
N LYS A 651 -23.39 -8.91 -14.62
CA LYS A 651 -21.95 -9.06 -14.35
C LYS A 651 -21.69 -9.76 -13.02
N LYS A 652 -22.39 -9.42 -11.93
CA LYS A 652 -22.27 -10.13 -10.64
C LYS A 652 -22.58 -11.62 -10.77
N SER A 653 -23.64 -12.02 -11.48
CA SER A 653 -23.93 -13.44 -11.70
C SER A 653 -22.80 -14.12 -12.46
N LYS A 654 -22.30 -13.52 -13.56
CA LYS A 654 -21.14 -14.03 -14.31
C LYS A 654 -19.79 -14.01 -13.57
N VAL A 655 -19.71 -13.34 -12.42
CA VAL A 655 -18.56 -13.44 -11.50
C VAL A 655 -18.78 -14.57 -10.50
N ALA A 656 -20.01 -14.78 -10.01
CA ALA A 656 -20.37 -15.97 -9.22
C ALA A 656 -20.20 -17.27 -10.04
N ASP A 657 -20.67 -17.30 -11.29
CA ASP A 657 -20.50 -18.41 -12.25
C ASP A 657 -19.02 -18.68 -12.63
N LYS A 658 -18.09 -17.79 -12.23
CA LYS A 658 -16.64 -17.96 -12.38
C LYS A 658 -15.93 -18.36 -11.08
N PHE A 659 -16.63 -18.34 -9.95
CA PHE A 659 -16.12 -18.78 -8.64
C PHE A 659 -16.70 -20.16 -8.30
N ASP A 660 -16.27 -21.17 -9.06
CA ASP A 660 -16.60 -22.56 -8.74
C ASP A 660 -16.04 -22.94 -7.36
N SER A 661 -16.91 -23.46 -6.49
CA SER A 661 -16.60 -23.74 -5.09
C SER A 661 -15.62 -24.89 -4.89
N GLU A 662 -15.52 -25.84 -5.82
CA GLU A 662 -14.66 -27.02 -5.64
C GLU A 662 -13.16 -26.67 -5.64
N ALA A 663 -12.75 -25.72 -6.47
CA ALA A 663 -11.36 -25.26 -6.52
C ALA A 663 -10.90 -24.61 -5.20
N LYS A 664 -11.80 -23.90 -4.50
CA LYS A 664 -11.52 -23.32 -3.18
C LYS A 664 -11.45 -24.38 -2.07
N SER A 665 -12.15 -25.51 -2.19
CA SER A 665 -12.08 -26.60 -1.21
C SER A 665 -10.63 -27.07 -1.01
N ASN A 666 -10.00 -27.53 -2.10
CA ASN A 666 -8.70 -28.19 -2.02
C ASN A 666 -7.54 -27.24 -1.69
N CYS A 667 -7.68 -25.95 -2.00
CA CYS A 667 -6.68 -24.94 -1.67
C CYS A 667 -6.81 -24.46 -0.20
N VAL A 668 -8.02 -24.47 0.38
CA VAL A 668 -8.27 -24.05 1.77
C VAL A 668 -8.08 -25.19 2.78
N THR A 669 -8.26 -26.47 2.39
CA THR A 669 -7.93 -27.61 3.27
C THR A 669 -6.43 -27.72 3.52
N ALA A 670 -5.60 -27.59 2.47
CA ALA A 670 -4.14 -27.66 2.56
C ALA A 670 -3.50 -26.65 3.56
N PHE A 671 -4.17 -25.53 3.82
CA PHE A 671 -3.72 -24.50 4.77
C PHE A 671 -4.38 -24.57 6.16
N LYS A 672 -5.31 -25.51 6.40
CA LYS A 672 -5.98 -25.67 7.71
C LYS A 672 -5.36 -26.73 8.62
N GLU A 673 -4.51 -27.62 8.09
CA GLU A 673 -3.91 -28.72 8.85
C GLU A 673 -2.58 -28.33 9.55
N SER A 674 -2.13 -27.08 9.43
CA SER A 674 -0.87 -26.60 10.02
C SER A 674 -0.99 -25.88 11.38
N GLU A 675 -2.19 -25.55 11.85
CA GLU A 675 -2.43 -24.84 13.12
C GLU A 675 -2.99 -25.75 14.23
N SER A 676 -2.32 -26.87 14.50
CA SER A 676 -2.59 -27.69 15.70
C SER A 676 -1.31 -28.14 16.41
N TRP A 677 -0.89 -27.38 17.42
CA TRP A 677 0.05 -27.79 18.46
C TRP A 677 -0.43 -27.25 19.82
N ASP A 678 -0.48 -28.12 20.82
CA ASP A 678 -0.50 -27.78 22.24
C ASP A 678 0.92 -27.40 22.73
#